data_AF-A0A4W2GJJ1-F1
#
_entry.id   AF-A0A4W2GJJ1-F1
#
_cell.length_a   1.000
_cell.length_b   1.000
_cell.length_c   1.000
_cell.angle_alpha   90.00
_cell.angle_beta   90.00
_cell.angle_gamma   90.00
#
_symmetry.space_group_name_H-M   'P 1'
#
loop_
_entity.id
_entity.type
_entity.pdbx_description
1 polymer ?
#
loop_
_entity_poly.entity_id
_entity_poly.type
_entity_poly.pdbx_seq_one_letter_code
_entity_poly.pdbx_strand_id
1 'polypeptide(L)'
;MGHGWAAPGLPRLLLLLLCCGRPLLVPSEGTTGQGTTSQVTVNQETTSQATTSSETTIRHSTTHPSTTSSPNLVSDEDEARKFVEEYDRRSQVVWNEYAEANWNYSTDISTDNSKLLMEKNLQMANHTVKYGTWARKFDVTNFQNATMKRMIKKIQDLERAALPTKELEEYNQILLDMETVYSVASVCHENGTCLRLEPDLTNLMATSRNYQDLAWAWKSWRDKVGRSILPYFPKYVELTNKAARLNGYQDGGDSWRSMYEMPFLEEELEQLFQELQPLYLNLHAYVRRALHRHYGPDVINLEGPIPAHLLGNMWAQSWSNIYDLVAPFPSAPKMDATEAMIKQGWTPLRMFKEADNFFTSLGLLPMPPEFWNKSMLEKPTDGREVVCHASAWDFFNGKDFRIKQCTSVNMEDLVVAHHEMGHIQYFMQYKDLPVTFREGANPGFHEAIGDVLALSVSTPTHLHKINLLSSGDGGYEEDINFLMKMALEKIAFIPFSFLVDQWRWRVFDGSVTRENYNQEWWSLRLKYQGVCPPLARSQDDFDPGAKFHIPASVPYVRYFVSFVIQFQFHQALCQAAGHQGPLHKCDIYQSKEAGKLLADAMKLGFSQPWPEAMRLITGQSNMSAAAMMTYFKPLLDWLVTENGRHGEKLGWPQYNWTPNSARLEGPFVGSGRVNFLGLNLEEQQARVGQWVLLFLGVALLVATLGLTQRLFSIRHHSLRRPHRGPQFGSEVELRHS
;
A
#
# COMPACT_ATOMS: atom_id res chain seq x y z
N MET A 1 46.19 9.38 -38.59
CA MET A 1 46.97 10.46 -39.21
C MET A 1 46.05 11.67 -39.40
N GLY A 2 46.49 12.86 -38.95
CA GLY A 2 45.80 14.17 -39.03
C GLY A 2 44.80 14.43 -37.88
N HIS A 3 45.16 15.00 -36.70
CA HIS A 3 45.55 16.40 -36.37
C HIS A 3 44.55 17.45 -36.89
N GLY A 4 43.99 18.40 -36.13
CA GLY A 4 44.05 18.86 -34.73
C GLY A 4 42.92 19.92 -34.57
N TRP A 5 42.47 20.31 -33.38
CA TRP A 5 43.03 21.42 -32.58
C TRP A 5 42.49 21.33 -31.14
N ALA A 6 43.31 21.74 -30.17
CA ALA A 6 43.06 21.65 -28.74
C ALA A 6 43.02 23.04 -28.06
N ALA A 7 42.11 23.17 -27.07
CA ALA A 7 42.16 23.92 -25.78
C ALA A 7 42.33 25.47 -25.80
N PRO A 8 41.95 26.24 -24.74
CA PRO A 8 41.80 25.93 -23.30
C PRO A 8 40.47 26.45 -22.66
N GLY A 9 40.04 26.29 -21.41
CA GLY A 9 40.53 25.71 -20.14
C GLY A 9 39.70 26.31 -18.97
N LEU A 10 39.02 25.45 -18.19
CA LEU A 10 38.64 25.49 -16.73
C LEU A 10 38.03 26.78 -16.06
N PRO A 11 37.29 26.69 -14.91
CA PRO A 11 37.40 25.65 -13.88
C PRO A 11 36.12 24.99 -13.33
N ARG A 12 36.30 23.71 -12.99
CA ARG A 12 35.58 22.96 -11.97
C ARG A 12 35.71 23.68 -10.62
N LEU A 13 34.63 24.25 -10.10
CA LEU A 13 34.55 24.70 -8.70
C LEU A 13 33.11 24.65 -8.17
N LEU A 14 32.48 23.47 -8.17
CA LEU A 14 31.19 23.27 -7.48
C LEU A 14 30.92 21.77 -7.27
N LEU A 15 31.83 21.05 -6.60
CA LEU A 15 31.57 19.66 -6.19
C LEU A 15 32.45 19.17 -5.01
N LEU A 16 32.76 20.03 -4.04
CA LEU A 16 33.68 19.67 -2.95
C LEU A 16 33.34 20.26 -1.56
N LEU A 17 32.05 20.50 -1.24
CA LEU A 17 31.66 21.05 0.08
C LEU A 17 30.43 20.41 0.74
N LEU A 18 30.07 19.17 0.42
CA LEU A 18 29.00 18.44 1.12
C LEU A 18 29.39 16.97 1.38
N CYS A 19 30.49 16.73 2.11
CA CYS A 19 30.79 15.43 2.72
C CYS A 19 31.89 15.62 3.78
N CYS A 20 31.54 16.05 4.99
CA CYS A 20 32.34 15.83 6.21
C CYS A 20 31.52 16.23 7.44
N GLY A 21 31.11 15.26 8.26
CA GLY A 21 30.51 15.56 9.56
C GLY A 21 29.80 14.40 10.24
N ARG A 22 30.54 13.37 10.66
CA ARG A 22 30.28 12.61 11.91
C ARG A 22 31.47 11.69 12.24
N PRO A 23 31.98 11.69 13.49
CA PRO A 23 33.11 10.85 13.88
C PRO A 23 32.66 9.44 14.26
N LEU A 24 33.43 8.45 13.80
CA LEU A 24 33.41 7.05 14.20
C LEU A 24 34.03 6.91 15.61
N LEU A 25 33.30 6.26 16.52
CA LEU A 25 33.84 5.68 17.75
C LEU A 25 34.03 4.18 17.52
N VAL A 26 35.29 3.74 17.60
CA VAL A 26 35.72 2.33 17.63
C VAL A 26 35.92 1.92 19.08
N PRO A 27 35.49 0.72 19.51
CA PRO A 27 36.13 0.03 20.62
C PRO A 27 36.94 -1.18 20.13
N SER A 28 38.14 -1.26 20.69
CA SER A 28 39.15 -2.32 20.58
C SER A 28 38.67 -3.65 21.18
N GLU A 29 39.12 -4.76 20.58
CA GLU A 29 39.15 -6.09 21.18
C GLU A 29 40.08 -6.14 22.42
N GLY A 30 39.76 -7.06 23.33
CA GLY A 30 40.57 -7.42 24.50
C GLY A 30 40.04 -8.69 25.18
N THR A 31 40.83 -9.75 25.08
CA THR A 31 40.63 -11.17 25.43
C THR A 31 40.52 -11.51 26.93
N THR A 32 39.75 -12.58 27.22
CA THR A 32 39.91 -13.67 28.22
C THR A 32 40.12 -13.40 29.71
N GLY A 33 39.31 -14.05 30.56
CA GLY A 33 39.67 -14.35 31.95
C GLY A 33 38.52 -14.92 32.81
N GLN A 34 38.72 -16.13 33.35
CA GLN A 34 37.91 -16.89 34.33
C GLN A 34 37.38 -16.01 35.48
N GLY A 35 36.20 -16.20 36.08
CA GLY A 35 35.63 -17.44 36.62
C GLY A 35 35.96 -17.57 38.11
N THR A 36 35.11 -17.08 39.02
CA THR A 36 34.87 -17.70 40.35
C THR A 36 33.69 -17.09 41.12
N THR A 37 32.94 -18.01 41.72
CA THR A 37 31.90 -17.94 42.75
C THR A 37 32.27 -17.16 44.02
N SER A 38 31.28 -16.58 44.73
CA SER A 38 30.91 -16.99 46.11
C SER A 38 29.77 -16.16 46.75
N GLN A 39 28.72 -16.89 47.12
CA GLN A 39 27.94 -16.88 48.37
C GLN A 39 27.65 -15.56 49.13
N VAL A 40 26.35 -15.26 49.20
CA VAL A 40 25.48 -15.24 50.41
C VAL A 40 26.18 -15.06 51.76
N THR A 41 25.80 -14.01 52.51
CA THR A 41 25.37 -14.19 53.91
C THR A 41 24.40 -13.08 54.35
N VAL A 42 23.29 -13.55 54.90
CA VAL A 42 22.25 -12.84 55.66
C VAL A 42 22.84 -12.36 57.00
N ASN A 43 22.36 -11.23 57.53
CA ASN A 43 22.10 -11.14 58.97
C ASN A 43 20.98 -10.15 59.30
N GLN A 44 20.10 -10.65 60.16
CA GLN A 44 18.89 -10.09 60.74
C GLN A 44 19.20 -9.21 61.96
N GLU A 45 18.16 -8.44 62.34
CA GLU A 45 17.78 -8.07 63.72
C GLU A 45 18.65 -6.98 64.41
N THR A 46 18.10 -6.02 65.16
CA THR A 46 16.91 -6.03 66.03
C THR A 46 16.54 -4.58 66.41
N THR A 47 15.23 -4.34 66.65
CA THR A 47 14.56 -3.48 67.69
C THR A 47 15.37 -2.40 68.45
N SER A 48 14.86 -1.21 68.79
CA SER A 48 13.68 -0.96 69.64
C SER A 48 13.40 0.55 69.87
N GLN A 49 12.11 0.88 70.00
CA GLN A 49 11.46 1.81 70.97
C GLN A 49 11.72 3.33 70.97
N ALA A 50 10.71 4.04 70.45
CA ALA A 50 9.86 5.05 71.10
C ALA A 50 10.42 5.98 72.20
N THR A 51 10.28 7.29 71.97
CA THR A 51 9.90 8.25 73.03
C THR A 51 9.10 9.41 72.43
N THR A 52 7.96 9.71 73.04
CA THR A 52 7.04 10.81 72.78
C THR A 52 7.54 12.13 73.37
N SER A 53 7.44 13.22 72.60
CA SER A 53 7.31 14.58 73.14
C SER A 53 6.48 15.45 72.20
N SER A 54 5.41 15.99 72.73
CA SER A 54 4.44 16.90 72.13
C SER A 54 4.96 18.33 72.10
N GLU A 55 4.99 18.97 70.93
CA GLU A 55 4.99 20.43 70.80
C GLU A 55 4.09 20.86 69.63
N THR A 56 3.19 21.79 69.96
CA THR A 56 2.16 22.37 69.10
C THR A 56 2.71 23.62 68.46
N THR A 57 2.85 23.73 67.12
CA THR A 57 2.94 25.04 66.44
C THR A 57 2.61 24.96 64.93
N ILE A 58 1.51 25.65 64.57
CA ILE A 58 1.22 26.40 63.33
C ILE A 58 1.07 25.67 61.98
N ARG A 59 -0.15 25.83 61.43
CA ARG A 59 -0.57 25.53 60.06
C ARG A 59 0.32 26.23 59.02
N HIS A 60 0.89 25.46 58.10
CA HIS A 60 1.10 25.85 56.72
C HIS A 60 0.48 24.78 55.82
N SER A 61 -0.66 25.13 55.20
CA SER A 61 -1.32 24.31 54.19
C SER A 61 -0.48 24.38 52.91
N THR A 62 0.50 23.48 52.79
CA THR A 62 1.15 23.16 51.53
C THR A 62 0.26 22.16 50.80
N THR A 63 -0.40 22.63 49.74
CA THR A 63 -1.06 21.79 48.75
C THR A 63 -0.01 20.90 48.10
N HIS A 64 0.05 19.63 48.52
CA HIS A 64 0.71 18.59 47.75
C HIS A 64 0.03 18.48 46.38
N PRO A 65 0.77 18.44 45.27
CA PRO A 65 0.21 17.97 44.01
C PRO A 65 -0.26 16.54 44.27
N SER A 66 -1.55 16.30 44.06
CA SER A 66 -2.09 14.96 43.95
C SER A 66 -1.29 14.22 42.88
N THR A 67 -0.37 13.35 43.29
CA THR A 67 0.10 12.25 42.47
C THR A 67 -1.13 11.52 41.97
N THR A 68 -1.43 11.69 40.69
CA THR A 68 -2.33 10.82 39.94
C THR A 68 -1.83 9.40 40.17
N SER A 69 -2.55 8.65 41.01
CA SER A 69 -2.32 7.22 41.14
C SER A 69 -2.41 6.64 39.74
N SER A 70 -1.34 6.01 39.27
CA SER A 70 -1.41 5.11 38.13
C SER A 70 -2.64 4.21 38.32
N PRO A 71 -3.52 4.05 37.32
CA PRO A 71 -4.65 3.14 37.46
C PRO A 71 -4.10 1.79 37.93
N ASN A 72 -4.71 1.20 38.95
CA ASN A 72 -4.39 -0.17 39.37
C ASN A 72 -4.77 -1.11 38.21
N LEU A 73 -3.83 -1.33 37.28
CA LEU A 73 -4.02 -2.21 36.14
C LEU A 73 -4.07 -3.66 36.61
N VAL A 74 -4.97 -4.44 36.03
CA VAL A 74 -5.16 -5.85 36.33
C VAL A 74 -4.06 -6.66 35.64
N SER A 75 -3.35 -7.49 36.40
CA SER A 75 -2.33 -8.42 35.90
C SER A 75 -2.71 -9.90 36.09
N ASP A 76 -3.91 -10.18 36.59
CA ASP A 76 -4.41 -11.54 36.78
C ASP A 76 -4.82 -12.18 35.44
N GLU A 77 -4.13 -13.26 35.07
CA GLU A 77 -4.38 -14.01 33.85
C GLU A 77 -5.71 -14.77 33.86
N ASP A 78 -6.24 -15.14 35.03
CA ASP A 78 -7.54 -15.82 35.12
C ASP A 78 -8.70 -14.86 34.83
N GLU A 79 -8.59 -13.61 35.26
CA GLU A 79 -9.54 -12.55 34.92
C GLU A 79 -9.46 -12.19 33.43
N ALA A 80 -8.23 -12.10 32.91
CA ALA A 80 -7.98 -11.87 31.49
C ALA A 80 -8.55 -13.00 30.59
N ARG A 81 -8.45 -14.26 31.02
CA ARG A 81 -9.05 -15.41 30.30
C ARG A 81 -10.57 -15.26 30.20
N LYS A 82 -11.25 -14.99 31.31
CA LYS A 82 -12.71 -14.79 31.32
C LYS A 82 -13.13 -13.61 30.43
N PHE A 83 -12.33 -12.54 30.44
CA PHE A 83 -12.54 -11.39 29.57
C PHE A 83 -12.48 -11.76 28.08
N VAL A 84 -11.44 -12.47 27.63
CA VAL A 84 -11.31 -12.83 26.20
C VAL A 84 -12.37 -13.83 25.75
N GLU A 85 -12.77 -14.77 26.62
CA GLU A 85 -13.88 -15.69 26.34
C GLU A 85 -15.22 -14.94 26.18
N GLU A 86 -15.49 -13.97 27.04
CA GLU A 86 -16.69 -13.13 26.92
C GLU A 86 -16.63 -12.25 25.66
N TYR A 87 -15.48 -11.63 25.39
CA TYR A 87 -15.26 -10.82 24.21
C TYR A 87 -15.54 -11.62 22.94
N ASP A 88 -14.96 -12.82 22.81
CA ASP A 88 -15.11 -13.67 21.64
C ASP A 88 -16.57 -14.01 21.39
N ARG A 89 -17.27 -14.53 22.41
CA ARG A 89 -18.68 -14.91 22.32
C ARG A 89 -19.59 -13.74 21.92
N ARG A 90 -19.34 -12.54 22.44
CA ARG A 90 -20.15 -11.35 22.14
C ARG A 90 -19.81 -10.75 20.79
N SER A 91 -18.53 -10.72 20.44
CA SER A 91 -18.06 -10.19 19.15
C SER A 91 -18.60 -11.01 17.99
N GLN A 92 -18.63 -12.35 18.09
CA GLN A 92 -19.24 -13.21 17.06
C GLN A 92 -20.69 -12.79 16.71
N VAL A 93 -21.50 -12.43 17.72
CA VAL A 93 -22.89 -12.00 17.51
C VAL A 93 -22.95 -10.62 16.86
N VAL A 94 -22.26 -9.64 17.44
CA VAL A 94 -22.31 -8.25 16.97
C VAL A 94 -21.72 -8.11 15.57
N TRP A 95 -20.62 -8.81 15.29
CA TRP A 95 -19.95 -8.77 13.99
C TRP A 95 -20.74 -9.50 12.91
N ASN A 96 -21.43 -10.61 13.25
CA ASN A 96 -22.34 -11.28 12.32
C ASN A 96 -23.50 -10.35 11.90
N GLU A 97 -24.14 -9.68 12.87
CA GLU A 97 -25.23 -8.74 12.57
C GLU A 97 -24.77 -7.55 11.73
N TYR A 98 -23.56 -7.05 11.99
CA TYR A 98 -22.94 -6.01 11.17
C TYR A 98 -22.64 -6.49 9.75
N ALA A 99 -22.02 -7.67 9.61
CA ALA A 99 -21.70 -8.26 8.31
C ALA A 99 -22.95 -8.46 7.45
N GLU A 100 -24.07 -8.91 8.04
CA GLU A 100 -25.34 -9.06 7.33
C GLU A 100 -25.92 -7.73 6.85
N ALA A 101 -25.89 -6.68 7.68
CA ALA A 101 -26.35 -5.36 7.26
C ALA A 101 -25.45 -4.75 6.16
N ASN A 102 -24.15 -4.96 6.25
CA ASN A 102 -23.20 -4.48 5.26
C ASN A 102 -23.32 -5.24 3.93
N TRP A 103 -23.52 -6.55 3.98
CA TRP A 103 -23.84 -7.37 2.82
C TRP A 103 -25.12 -6.88 2.12
N ASN A 104 -26.20 -6.66 2.88
CA ASN A 104 -27.47 -6.20 2.33
C ASN A 104 -27.32 -4.86 1.60
N TYR A 105 -26.59 -3.91 2.17
CA TYR A 105 -26.29 -2.65 1.48
C TYR A 105 -25.42 -2.85 0.24
N SER A 106 -24.36 -3.66 0.34
CA SER A 106 -23.41 -3.90 -0.77
C SER A 106 -24.06 -4.61 -1.97
N THR A 107 -25.08 -5.43 -1.73
CA THR A 107 -25.84 -6.17 -2.77
C THR A 107 -27.17 -5.54 -3.13
N ASP A 108 -27.57 -4.46 -2.44
CA ASP A 108 -28.81 -3.73 -2.68
C ASP A 108 -28.72 -2.31 -2.08
N ILE A 109 -28.15 -1.38 -2.84
CA ILE A 109 -27.91 0.01 -2.41
C ILE A 109 -29.26 0.73 -2.36
N SER A 110 -29.76 0.98 -1.15
CA SER A 110 -31.00 1.69 -0.88
C SER A 110 -30.90 2.54 0.38
N THR A 111 -31.79 3.53 0.54
CA THR A 111 -31.86 4.37 1.74
C THR A 111 -32.11 3.55 3.00
N ASP A 112 -32.95 2.52 2.92
CA ASP A 112 -33.28 1.67 4.07
C ASP A 112 -32.09 0.81 4.49
N ASN A 113 -31.38 0.19 3.54
CA ASN A 113 -30.18 -0.60 3.82
C ASN A 113 -29.02 0.28 4.33
N SER A 114 -28.86 1.49 3.77
CA SER A 114 -27.90 2.49 4.25
C SER A 114 -28.15 2.87 5.72
N LYS A 115 -29.40 3.15 6.08
CA LYS A 115 -29.79 3.47 7.45
C LYS A 115 -29.55 2.30 8.40
N LEU A 116 -29.92 1.08 7.99
CA LEU A 116 -29.68 -0.14 8.77
C LEU A 116 -28.19 -0.39 9.00
N LEU A 117 -27.37 -0.23 7.97
CA LEU A 117 -25.91 -0.33 8.08
C LEU A 117 -25.35 0.71 9.05
N MET A 118 -25.84 1.95 9.00
CA MET A 118 -25.41 3.00 9.92
C MET A 118 -25.78 2.67 11.38
N GLU A 119 -26.98 2.14 11.62
CA GLU A 119 -27.40 1.66 12.95
C GLU A 119 -26.48 0.55 13.46
N LYS A 120 -26.17 -0.45 12.61
CA LYS A 120 -25.28 -1.56 12.97
C LYS A 120 -23.84 -1.13 13.17
N ASN A 121 -23.35 -0.12 12.43
CA ASN A 121 -22.04 0.50 12.68
C ASN A 121 -21.97 1.09 14.10
N LEU A 122 -23.01 1.79 14.57
CA LEU A 122 -23.05 2.33 15.94
C LEU A 122 -23.12 1.24 17.00
N GLN A 123 -23.90 0.18 16.77
CA GLN A 123 -23.95 -0.98 17.68
C GLN A 123 -22.57 -1.66 17.80
N MET A 124 -21.88 -1.87 16.67
CA MET A 124 -20.53 -2.42 16.64
C MET A 124 -19.52 -1.50 17.35
N ALA A 125 -19.58 -0.19 17.11
CA ALA A 125 -18.70 0.76 17.77
C ALA A 125 -18.91 0.79 19.29
N ASN A 126 -20.15 0.76 19.77
CA ASN A 126 -20.45 0.69 21.21
C ASN A 126 -19.87 -0.58 21.85
N HIS A 127 -19.95 -1.71 21.16
CA HIS A 127 -19.32 -2.96 21.58
C HIS A 127 -17.78 -2.80 21.65
N THR A 128 -17.16 -2.26 20.60
CA THR A 128 -15.71 -1.99 20.55
C THR A 128 -15.26 -1.07 21.68
N VAL A 129 -15.96 0.04 21.92
CA VAL A 129 -15.63 0.96 23.04
C VAL A 129 -15.73 0.25 24.38
N LYS A 130 -16.82 -0.51 24.61
CA LYS A 130 -17.03 -1.23 25.87
C LYS A 130 -15.90 -2.20 26.16
N TYR A 131 -15.59 -3.10 25.22
CA TYR A 131 -14.59 -4.14 25.43
C TYR A 131 -13.16 -3.61 25.31
N GLY A 132 -12.89 -2.64 24.43
CA GLY A 132 -11.57 -2.00 24.34
C GLY A 132 -11.23 -1.18 25.59
N THR A 133 -12.19 -0.48 26.18
CA THR A 133 -12.00 0.22 27.45
C THR A 133 -11.75 -0.76 28.60
N TRP A 134 -12.41 -1.93 28.59
CA TRP A 134 -12.12 -3.00 29.56
C TRP A 134 -10.72 -3.60 29.31
N ALA A 135 -10.35 -3.87 28.06
CA ALA A 135 -9.04 -4.39 27.68
C ALA A 135 -7.89 -3.48 28.15
N ARG A 136 -8.07 -2.15 28.06
CA ARG A 136 -7.09 -1.14 28.51
C ARG A 136 -6.86 -1.12 30.02
N LYS A 137 -7.66 -1.83 30.82
CA LYS A 137 -7.42 -2.03 32.26
C LYS A 137 -6.41 -3.13 32.56
N PHE A 138 -6.09 -3.99 31.59
CA PHE A 138 -5.10 -5.04 31.76
C PHE A 138 -3.68 -4.54 31.45
N ASP A 139 -2.74 -4.80 32.35
CA ASP A 139 -1.31 -4.63 32.07
C ASP A 139 -0.75 -5.91 31.45
N VAL A 140 -0.68 -5.92 30.11
CA VAL A 140 -0.22 -7.06 29.33
C VAL A 140 1.31 -7.23 29.32
N THR A 141 2.07 -6.33 29.96
CA THR A 141 3.54 -6.40 29.92
C THR A 141 4.06 -7.68 30.59
N ASN A 142 3.46 -8.05 31.73
CA ASN A 142 3.89 -9.15 32.59
C ASN A 142 3.16 -10.49 32.35
N PHE A 143 2.27 -10.55 31.35
CA PHE A 143 1.55 -11.78 31.00
C PHE A 143 2.54 -12.84 30.49
N GLN A 144 2.44 -14.05 31.04
CA GLN A 144 3.17 -15.23 30.62
C GLN A 144 2.53 -15.87 29.38
N ASN A 145 1.20 -15.82 29.26
CA ASN A 145 0.49 -16.36 28.11
C ASN A 145 0.58 -15.39 26.91
N ALA A 146 1.48 -15.70 25.96
CA ALA A 146 1.72 -14.89 24.77
C ALA A 146 0.46 -14.72 23.89
N THR A 147 -0.37 -15.76 23.75
CA THR A 147 -1.61 -15.71 22.97
C THR A 147 -2.61 -14.73 23.58
N MET A 148 -2.81 -14.79 24.89
CA MET A 148 -3.70 -13.88 25.60
C MET A 148 -3.17 -12.44 25.59
N LYS A 149 -1.86 -12.25 25.79
CA LYS A 149 -1.19 -10.95 25.63
C LYS A 149 -1.46 -10.34 24.25
N ARG A 150 -1.32 -11.13 23.19
CA ARG A 150 -1.57 -10.69 21.81
C ARG A 150 -3.05 -10.35 21.58
N MET A 151 -3.98 -11.18 22.05
CA MET A 151 -5.43 -10.89 21.94
C MET A 151 -5.79 -9.57 22.62
N ILE A 152 -5.40 -9.40 23.88
CA ILE A 152 -5.77 -8.20 24.65
C ILE A 152 -5.13 -6.96 24.06
N LYS A 153 -3.86 -7.03 23.62
CA LYS A 153 -3.20 -5.91 22.94
C LYS A 153 -3.97 -5.48 21.69
N LYS A 154 -4.50 -6.43 20.90
CA LYS A 154 -5.34 -6.11 19.73
C LYS A 154 -6.67 -5.47 20.14
N ILE A 155 -7.33 -5.99 21.19
CA ILE A 155 -8.63 -5.46 21.67
C ILE A 155 -8.46 -4.06 22.32
N GLN A 156 -7.27 -3.72 22.83
CA GLN A 156 -6.97 -2.39 23.36
C GLN A 156 -6.99 -1.27 22.30
N ASP A 157 -6.90 -1.64 21.02
CA ASP A 157 -7.11 -0.76 19.88
C ASP A 157 -8.61 -0.64 19.58
N LEU A 158 -9.16 0.56 19.75
CA LEU A 158 -10.57 0.86 19.51
C LEU A 158 -10.78 1.32 18.05
N GLU A 159 -9.72 1.48 17.26
CA GLU A 159 -9.76 2.02 15.91
C GLU A 159 -10.55 3.34 15.86
N ARG A 160 -11.44 3.50 14.87
CA ARG A 160 -12.36 4.64 14.74
C ARG A 160 -13.32 4.79 15.93
N ALA A 161 -13.63 3.72 16.65
CA ALA A 161 -14.57 3.78 17.79
C ALA A 161 -13.99 4.57 18.98
N ALA A 162 -12.68 4.89 18.97
CA ALA A 162 -12.09 5.82 19.93
C ALA A 162 -12.61 7.27 19.78
N LEU A 163 -13.18 7.63 18.62
CA LEU A 163 -13.73 8.96 18.38
C LEU A 163 -14.95 9.25 19.27
N PRO A 164 -15.15 10.50 19.71
CA PRO A 164 -16.42 10.94 20.30
C PRO A 164 -17.61 10.61 19.38
N THR A 165 -18.77 10.27 19.95
CA THR A 165 -19.94 9.78 19.20
C THR A 165 -20.31 10.62 17.98
N LYS A 166 -20.35 11.96 18.10
CA LYS A 166 -20.67 12.87 16.98
C LYS A 166 -19.64 12.80 15.85
N GLU A 167 -18.36 12.68 16.20
CA GLU A 167 -17.27 12.58 15.22
C GLU A 167 -17.21 11.19 14.59
N LEU A 168 -17.57 10.15 15.32
CA LEU A 168 -17.72 8.79 14.78
C LEU A 168 -18.88 8.70 13.77
N GLU A 169 -20.03 9.32 14.09
CA GLU A 169 -21.16 9.42 13.16
C GLU A 169 -20.75 10.17 11.89
N GLU A 170 -20.07 11.31 12.03
CA GLU A 170 -19.53 12.08 10.90
C GLU A 170 -18.54 11.25 10.07
N TYR A 171 -17.62 10.52 10.73
CA TYR A 171 -16.66 9.64 10.07
C TYR A 171 -17.34 8.54 9.25
N ASN A 172 -18.31 7.84 9.85
CA ASN A 172 -19.03 6.76 9.19
C ASN A 172 -19.87 7.26 8.01
N GLN A 173 -20.51 8.44 8.15
CA GLN A 173 -21.24 9.05 7.05
C GLN A 173 -20.31 9.45 5.90
N ILE A 174 -19.16 10.06 6.20
CA ILE A 174 -18.16 10.42 5.18
C ILE A 174 -17.69 9.20 4.39
N LEU A 175 -17.37 8.08 5.07
CA LEU A 175 -16.97 6.85 4.38
C LEU A 175 -18.08 6.33 3.47
N LEU A 176 -19.32 6.27 3.97
CA LEU A 176 -20.46 5.80 3.20
C LEU A 176 -20.74 6.69 1.98
N ASP A 177 -20.65 8.01 2.14
CA ASP A 177 -20.84 8.98 1.05
C ASP A 177 -19.75 8.81 -0.02
N MET A 178 -18.49 8.68 0.39
CA MET A 178 -17.38 8.48 -0.54
C MET A 178 -17.51 7.16 -1.32
N GLU A 179 -17.87 6.07 -0.65
CA GLU A 179 -18.09 4.76 -1.28
C GLU A 179 -19.30 4.77 -2.22
N THR A 180 -20.40 5.42 -1.81
CA THR A 180 -21.61 5.60 -2.63
C THR A 180 -21.28 6.38 -3.90
N VAL A 181 -20.63 7.54 -3.77
CA VAL A 181 -20.23 8.40 -4.90
C VAL A 181 -19.41 7.61 -5.91
N TYR A 182 -18.47 6.79 -5.46
CA TYR A 182 -17.68 5.94 -6.34
C TYR A 182 -18.53 4.90 -7.07
N SER A 183 -19.40 4.20 -6.34
CA SER A 183 -20.11 3.01 -6.82
C SER A 183 -21.25 3.33 -7.79
N VAL A 184 -21.94 4.45 -7.61
CA VAL A 184 -23.11 4.83 -8.43
C VAL A 184 -22.77 5.80 -9.57
N ALA A 185 -21.52 6.27 -9.65
CA ALA A 185 -21.12 7.24 -10.65
C ALA A 185 -21.25 6.71 -12.09
N SER A 186 -21.75 7.58 -12.96
CA SER A 186 -21.74 7.41 -14.41
C SER A 186 -21.18 8.66 -15.09
N VAL A 187 -20.55 8.46 -16.23
CA VAL A 187 -20.03 9.53 -17.10
C VAL A 187 -20.81 9.52 -18.40
N CYS A 188 -21.23 10.69 -18.86
CA CYS A 188 -22.13 10.80 -20.00
C CYS A 188 -21.45 11.47 -21.19
N HIS A 189 -21.69 10.94 -22.38
CA HIS A 189 -21.43 11.63 -23.63
C HIS A 189 -22.41 12.81 -23.83
N GLU A 190 -22.04 13.77 -24.69
CA GLU A 190 -22.90 14.90 -25.02
C GLU A 190 -24.24 14.48 -25.66
N ASN A 191 -24.28 13.30 -26.28
CA ASN A 191 -25.50 12.72 -26.86
C ASN A 191 -26.47 12.11 -25.82
N GLY A 192 -26.13 12.16 -24.52
CA GLY A 192 -26.95 11.65 -23.42
C GLY A 192 -26.69 10.19 -23.03
N THR A 193 -25.80 9.47 -23.72
CA THR A 193 -25.42 8.09 -23.34
C THR A 193 -24.51 8.11 -22.11
N CYS A 194 -24.90 7.43 -21.03
CA CYS A 194 -24.10 7.37 -19.79
C CYS A 194 -23.51 5.98 -19.57
N LEU A 195 -22.22 5.95 -19.24
CA LEU A 195 -21.43 4.74 -19.00
C LEU A 195 -21.06 4.65 -17.52
N ARG A 196 -21.21 3.47 -16.91
CA ARG A 196 -20.71 3.17 -15.56
C ARG A 196 -19.27 2.67 -15.63
N LEU A 197 -18.58 2.63 -14.48
CA LEU A 197 -17.23 2.06 -14.44
C LEU A 197 -17.23 0.59 -14.88
N GLU A 198 -18.12 -0.21 -14.31
CA GLU A 198 -18.26 -1.64 -14.60
C GLU A 198 -19.66 -1.95 -15.19
N PRO A 199 -19.73 -2.58 -16.38
CA PRO A 199 -18.61 -3.03 -17.22
C PRO A 199 -18.11 -1.96 -18.22
N ASP A 200 -18.84 -0.87 -18.43
CA ASP A 200 -18.74 -0.06 -19.65
C ASP A 200 -17.37 0.62 -19.85
N LEU A 201 -16.95 1.47 -18.90
CA LEU A 201 -15.67 2.18 -19.01
C LEU A 201 -14.48 1.23 -18.90
N THR A 202 -14.60 0.18 -18.08
CA THR A 202 -13.54 -0.84 -17.96
C THR A 202 -13.32 -1.54 -19.29
N ASN A 203 -14.41 -1.95 -19.97
CA ASN A 203 -14.34 -2.53 -21.30
C ASN A 203 -13.76 -1.54 -22.34
N LEU A 204 -14.18 -0.26 -22.30
CA LEU A 204 -13.65 0.78 -23.20
C LEU A 204 -12.13 0.94 -23.00
N MET A 205 -11.66 1.05 -21.75
CA MET A 205 -10.24 1.19 -21.43
C MET A 205 -9.43 -0.05 -21.82
N ALA A 206 -10.02 -1.25 -21.73
CA ALA A 206 -9.36 -2.51 -22.07
C ALA A 206 -9.25 -2.72 -23.59
N THR A 207 -10.30 -2.40 -24.35
CA THR A 207 -10.43 -2.81 -25.76
C THR A 207 -10.16 -1.70 -26.76
N SER A 208 -10.41 -0.43 -26.40
CA SER A 208 -10.19 0.68 -27.33
C SER A 208 -8.71 0.85 -27.64
N ARG A 209 -8.42 1.17 -28.90
CA ARG A 209 -7.09 1.50 -29.40
C ARG A 209 -7.03 2.92 -29.98
N ASN A 210 -8.07 3.72 -29.70
CA ASN A 210 -8.16 5.12 -30.08
C ASN A 210 -7.70 6.01 -28.90
N TYR A 211 -6.70 6.86 -29.16
CA TYR A 211 -6.13 7.75 -28.15
C TYR A 211 -7.19 8.69 -27.53
N GLN A 212 -8.06 9.29 -28.35
CA GLN A 212 -9.03 10.29 -27.88
C GLN A 212 -10.15 9.66 -27.04
N ASP A 213 -10.63 8.48 -27.44
CA ASP A 213 -11.68 7.77 -26.69
C ASP A 213 -11.17 7.34 -25.31
N LEU A 214 -9.94 6.82 -25.26
CA LEU A 214 -9.26 6.47 -24.00
C LEU A 214 -9.04 7.72 -23.13
N ALA A 215 -8.61 8.84 -23.72
CA ALA A 215 -8.38 10.08 -23.00
C ALA A 215 -9.68 10.65 -22.43
N TRP A 216 -10.77 10.58 -23.20
CA TRP A 216 -12.11 10.99 -22.76
C TRP A 216 -12.57 10.14 -21.58
N ALA A 217 -12.53 8.81 -21.68
CA ALA A 217 -12.97 7.92 -20.60
C ALA A 217 -12.15 8.13 -19.32
N TRP A 218 -10.82 8.18 -19.47
CA TRP A 218 -9.89 8.38 -18.37
C TRP A 218 -10.11 9.72 -17.64
N LYS A 219 -10.31 10.80 -18.40
CA LYS A 219 -10.52 12.15 -17.86
C LYS A 219 -11.91 12.27 -17.22
N SER A 220 -12.95 11.81 -17.92
CA SER A 220 -14.34 11.94 -17.48
C SER A 220 -14.58 11.20 -16.17
N TRP A 221 -13.98 10.03 -15.98
CA TRP A 221 -14.05 9.30 -14.71
C TRP A 221 -13.43 10.09 -13.55
N ARG A 222 -12.25 10.69 -13.77
CA ARG A 222 -11.56 11.51 -12.75
C ARG A 222 -12.29 12.81 -12.45
N ASP A 223 -12.82 13.47 -13.47
CA ASP A 223 -13.63 14.68 -13.32
C ASP A 223 -14.90 14.39 -12.53
N LYS A 224 -15.57 13.27 -12.81
CA LYS A 224 -16.85 12.91 -12.18
C LYS A 224 -16.67 12.40 -10.75
N VAL A 225 -15.73 11.48 -10.53
CA VAL A 225 -15.57 10.80 -9.23
C VAL A 225 -14.53 11.50 -8.39
N GLY A 226 -13.31 11.67 -8.91
CA GLY A 226 -12.20 12.27 -8.16
C GLY A 226 -12.59 13.62 -7.55
N ARG A 227 -13.14 14.53 -8.36
CA ARG A 227 -13.58 15.85 -7.88
C ARG A 227 -14.73 15.78 -6.87
N SER A 228 -15.63 14.81 -6.99
CA SER A 228 -16.73 14.62 -6.04
C SER A 228 -16.28 14.05 -4.70
N ILE A 229 -15.15 13.34 -4.64
CA ILE A 229 -14.57 12.83 -3.39
C ILE A 229 -13.78 13.91 -2.63
N LEU A 230 -13.16 14.86 -3.35
CA LEU A 230 -12.28 15.88 -2.77
C LEU A 230 -12.87 16.66 -1.58
N PRO A 231 -14.17 17.05 -1.54
CA PRO A 231 -14.72 17.78 -0.39
C PRO A 231 -14.73 16.98 0.91
N TYR A 232 -14.85 15.66 0.84
CA TYR A 232 -14.93 14.75 2.00
C TYR A 232 -13.54 14.41 2.55
N PHE A 233 -12.57 14.26 1.65
CA PHE A 233 -11.28 13.63 1.96
C PHE A 233 -10.47 14.34 3.07
N PRO A 234 -10.38 15.68 3.15
CA PRO A 234 -9.66 16.35 4.23
C PRO A 234 -10.24 16.03 5.62
N LYS A 235 -11.58 16.00 5.76
CA LYS A 235 -12.24 15.68 7.03
C LYS A 235 -12.07 14.22 7.40
N TYR A 236 -12.12 13.32 6.40
CA TYR A 236 -11.76 11.91 6.58
C TYR A 236 -10.33 11.75 7.13
N VAL A 237 -9.34 12.44 6.56
CA VAL A 237 -7.94 12.38 7.04
C VAL A 237 -7.81 12.91 8.47
N GLU A 238 -8.46 14.03 8.78
CA GLU A 238 -8.48 14.61 10.13
C GLU A 238 -9.00 13.62 11.18
N LEU A 239 -10.16 13.02 10.92
CA LEU A 239 -10.82 12.08 11.81
C LEU A 239 -10.06 10.75 11.93
N THR A 240 -9.50 10.24 10.82
CA THR A 240 -8.64 9.04 10.82
C THR A 240 -7.42 9.25 11.70
N ASN A 241 -6.72 10.37 11.52
CA ASN A 241 -5.54 10.70 12.32
C ASN A 241 -5.88 10.94 13.79
N LYS A 242 -7.04 11.53 14.08
CA LYS A 242 -7.51 11.70 15.46
C LYS A 242 -7.80 10.36 16.12
N ALA A 243 -8.47 9.44 15.43
CA ALA A 243 -8.72 8.09 15.91
C ALA A 243 -7.40 7.34 16.19
N ALA A 244 -6.44 7.42 15.26
CA ALA A 244 -5.12 6.79 15.43
C ALA A 244 -4.38 7.31 16.68
N ARG A 245 -4.35 8.64 16.89
CA ARG A 245 -3.74 9.24 18.09
C ARG A 245 -4.44 8.84 19.40
N LEU A 246 -5.76 8.69 19.39
CA LEU A 246 -6.52 8.21 20.56
C LEU A 246 -6.24 6.72 20.89
N ASN A 247 -5.63 5.99 19.96
CA ASN A 247 -5.15 4.61 20.13
C ASN A 247 -3.63 4.51 20.33
N GLY A 248 -2.91 5.64 20.39
CA GLY A 248 -1.48 5.67 20.69
C GLY A 248 -0.54 5.60 19.49
N TYR A 249 -1.06 5.71 18.27
CA TYR A 249 -0.26 5.85 17.05
C TYR A 249 0.03 7.33 16.71
N GLN A 250 0.99 7.58 15.83
CA GLN A 250 1.31 8.94 15.38
C GLN A 250 0.23 9.51 14.44
N ASP A 251 -0.23 8.68 13.50
CA ASP A 251 -1.20 9.01 12.46
C ASP A 251 -1.88 7.73 11.91
N GLY A 252 -2.81 7.89 10.96
CA GLY A 252 -3.52 6.77 10.34
C GLY A 252 -2.63 5.80 9.58
N GLY A 253 -1.52 6.29 9.00
CA GLY A 253 -0.54 5.45 8.31
C GLY A 253 0.25 4.57 9.27
N ASP A 254 0.66 5.12 10.41
CA ASP A 254 1.33 4.38 11.49
C ASP A 254 0.44 3.24 12.02
N SER A 255 -0.84 3.54 12.27
CA SER A 255 -1.83 2.52 12.65
C SER A 255 -1.93 1.40 11.60
N TRP A 256 -2.00 1.72 10.31
CA TRP A 256 -2.09 0.71 9.25
C TRP A 256 -0.81 -0.14 9.12
N ARG A 257 0.37 0.48 9.20
CA ARG A 257 1.65 -0.25 9.11
C ARG A 257 1.85 -1.19 10.31
N SER A 258 1.28 -0.87 11.47
CA SER A 258 1.39 -1.71 12.68
C SER A 258 0.87 -3.15 12.50
N MET A 259 -0.08 -3.36 11.56
CA MET A 259 -0.62 -4.69 11.22
C MET A 259 0.41 -5.68 10.68
N TYR A 260 1.57 -5.20 10.23
CA TYR A 260 2.68 -6.04 9.76
C TYR A 260 3.64 -6.42 10.88
N GLU A 261 3.56 -5.77 12.05
CA GLU A 261 4.48 -5.98 13.18
C GLU A 261 5.96 -5.85 12.78
N MET A 262 6.24 -4.98 11.82
CA MET A 262 7.56 -4.73 11.24
C MET A 262 7.99 -3.28 11.48
N PRO A 263 8.99 -3.02 12.34
CA PRO A 263 9.42 -1.66 12.65
C PRO A 263 9.95 -0.86 11.45
N PHE A 264 10.52 -1.53 10.45
CA PHE A 264 11.17 -0.93 9.28
C PHE A 264 10.45 -1.31 7.97
N LEU A 265 9.12 -1.40 8.02
CA LEU A 265 8.31 -1.85 6.88
C LEU A 265 8.56 -1.00 5.62
N GLU A 266 8.65 0.32 5.75
CA GLU A 266 8.84 1.19 4.58
C GLU A 266 10.19 0.95 3.89
N GLU A 267 11.28 0.80 4.66
CA GLU A 267 12.60 0.53 4.11
C GLU A 267 12.65 -0.86 3.44
N GLU A 268 12.05 -1.88 4.06
CA GLU A 268 12.03 -3.24 3.50
C GLU A 268 11.22 -3.30 2.20
N LEU A 269 10.09 -2.59 2.11
CA LEU A 269 9.28 -2.54 0.88
C LEU A 269 10.00 -1.76 -0.23
N GLU A 270 10.67 -0.66 0.08
CA GLU A 270 11.50 0.06 -0.90
C GLU A 270 12.65 -0.83 -1.38
N GLN A 271 13.29 -1.61 -0.51
CA GLN A 271 14.33 -2.57 -0.93
C GLN A 271 13.78 -3.61 -1.92
N LEU A 272 12.63 -4.23 -1.62
CA LEU A 272 11.96 -5.17 -2.53
C LEU A 272 11.61 -4.52 -3.88
N PHE A 273 11.15 -3.27 -3.86
CA PHE A 273 10.90 -2.50 -5.08
C PHE A 273 12.18 -2.31 -5.91
N GLN A 274 13.30 -1.96 -5.27
CA GLN A 274 14.60 -1.80 -5.95
C GLN A 274 15.09 -3.11 -6.58
N GLU A 275 14.91 -4.25 -5.90
CA GLU A 275 15.27 -5.58 -6.43
C GLU A 275 14.48 -5.93 -7.71
N LEU A 276 13.23 -5.47 -7.80
CA LEU A 276 12.34 -5.70 -8.95
C LEU A 276 12.51 -4.64 -10.06
N GLN A 277 13.19 -3.53 -9.78
CA GLN A 277 13.36 -2.40 -10.69
C GLN A 277 13.96 -2.80 -12.06
N PRO A 278 15.00 -3.66 -12.16
CA PRO A 278 15.57 -4.04 -13.45
C PRO A 278 14.55 -4.69 -14.40
N LEU A 279 13.64 -5.50 -13.86
CA LEU A 279 12.60 -6.16 -14.62
C LEU A 279 11.50 -5.16 -15.03
N TYR A 280 11.07 -4.30 -14.11
CA TYR A 280 10.07 -3.27 -14.43
C TYR A 280 10.56 -2.27 -15.50
N LEU A 281 11.81 -1.78 -15.40
CA LEU A 281 12.35 -0.82 -16.36
C LEU A 281 12.49 -1.40 -17.77
N ASN A 282 12.86 -2.69 -17.87
CA ASN A 282 12.93 -3.37 -19.15
C ASN A 282 11.53 -3.60 -19.75
N LEU A 283 10.55 -3.99 -18.93
CA LEU A 283 9.16 -4.10 -19.37
C LEU A 283 8.60 -2.76 -19.83
N HIS A 284 8.81 -1.70 -19.04
CA HIS A 284 8.36 -0.34 -19.35
C HIS A 284 8.93 0.16 -20.68
N ALA A 285 10.24 0.02 -20.91
CA ALA A 285 10.88 0.45 -22.15
C ALA A 285 10.33 -0.30 -23.37
N TYR A 286 10.17 -1.62 -23.26
CA TYR A 286 9.61 -2.45 -24.32
C TYR A 286 8.16 -2.06 -24.66
N VAL A 287 7.30 -1.90 -23.64
CA VAL A 287 5.91 -1.47 -23.80
C VAL A 287 5.85 -0.07 -24.41
N ARG A 288 6.69 0.87 -23.95
CA ARG A 288 6.76 2.24 -24.49
C ARG A 288 7.08 2.24 -25.98
N ARG A 289 8.01 1.41 -26.44
CA ARG A 289 8.31 1.24 -27.88
C ARG A 289 7.11 0.73 -28.67
N ALA A 290 6.40 -0.25 -28.14
CA ALA A 290 5.21 -0.80 -28.79
C ALA A 290 4.07 0.23 -28.87
N LEU A 291 3.85 1.00 -27.81
CA LEU A 291 2.90 2.11 -27.80
C LEU A 291 3.31 3.21 -28.80
N HIS A 292 4.59 3.52 -28.91
CA HIS A 292 5.10 4.45 -29.92
C HIS A 292 4.80 3.97 -31.34
N ARG A 293 4.94 2.66 -31.61
CA ARG A 293 4.62 2.07 -32.93
C ARG A 293 3.14 2.20 -33.28
N HIS A 294 2.25 2.06 -32.29
CA HIS A 294 0.80 2.12 -32.51
C HIS A 294 0.22 3.54 -32.52
N TYR A 295 0.54 4.34 -31.49
CA TYR A 295 -0.03 5.68 -31.29
C TYR A 295 0.79 6.80 -31.94
N GLY A 296 2.04 6.54 -32.32
CA GLY A 296 2.91 7.48 -33.01
C GLY A 296 3.79 8.36 -32.10
N PRO A 297 4.78 9.05 -32.69
CA PRO A 297 5.77 9.86 -31.98
C PRO A 297 5.19 11.12 -31.34
N ASP A 298 4.07 11.64 -31.85
CA ASP A 298 3.46 12.89 -31.36
C ASP A 298 2.93 12.78 -29.93
N VAL A 299 2.64 11.55 -29.49
CA VAL A 299 2.02 11.28 -28.18
C VAL A 299 2.80 10.28 -27.34
N ILE A 300 3.95 9.78 -27.82
CA ILE A 300 4.85 8.89 -27.07
C ILE A 300 6.29 9.35 -27.27
N ASN A 301 6.97 9.73 -26.18
CA ASN A 301 8.41 9.95 -26.17
C ASN A 301 9.14 8.69 -25.71
N LEU A 302 10.06 8.17 -26.54
CA LEU A 302 10.85 6.96 -26.27
C LEU A 302 11.83 7.08 -25.09
N GLU A 303 12.06 8.29 -24.58
CA GLU A 303 12.88 8.58 -23.40
C GLU A 303 12.07 9.22 -22.26
N GLY A 304 10.75 9.33 -22.43
CA GLY A 304 9.83 9.96 -21.49
C GLY A 304 8.91 8.96 -20.77
N PRO A 305 8.06 9.46 -19.85
CA PRO A 305 7.02 8.66 -19.22
C PRO A 305 5.90 8.25 -20.20
N ILE A 306 5.18 7.16 -19.89
CA ILE A 306 4.04 6.68 -20.70
C ILE A 306 2.76 7.42 -20.31
N PRO A 307 1.93 7.90 -21.25
CA PRO A 307 0.61 8.47 -20.93
C PRO A 307 -0.29 7.45 -20.23
N ALA A 308 -0.78 7.79 -19.04
CA ALA A 308 -1.43 6.86 -18.09
C ALA A 308 -2.78 6.25 -18.55
N HIS A 309 -3.30 6.62 -19.71
CA HIS A 309 -4.58 6.16 -20.26
C HIS A 309 -4.42 5.09 -21.35
N LEU A 310 -3.19 4.76 -21.75
CA LEU A 310 -2.89 3.86 -22.87
C LEU A 310 -2.53 2.43 -22.44
N LEU A 311 -2.73 2.10 -21.17
CA LEU A 311 -2.23 0.88 -20.55
C LEU A 311 -3.34 -0.12 -20.24
N GLY A 312 -4.45 -0.10 -20.99
CA GLY A 312 -5.50 -1.13 -20.94
C GLY A 312 -6.34 -1.15 -19.66
N ASN A 313 -6.14 -0.18 -18.77
CA ASN A 313 -6.78 -0.12 -17.45
C ASN A 313 -6.96 1.34 -17.01
N MET A 314 -8.07 1.64 -16.32
CA MET A 314 -8.43 2.99 -15.85
C MET A 314 -7.33 3.69 -15.03
N TRP A 315 -6.52 2.92 -14.31
CA TRP A 315 -5.45 3.41 -13.43
C TRP A 315 -4.04 3.05 -13.93
N ALA A 316 -3.91 2.32 -15.04
CA ALA A 316 -2.64 1.74 -15.48
C ALA A 316 -1.96 0.90 -14.37
N GLN A 317 -2.75 0.21 -13.55
CA GLN A 317 -2.24 -0.68 -12.50
C GLN A 317 -1.84 -2.05 -13.05
N SER A 318 -2.54 -2.52 -14.08
CA SER A 318 -2.26 -3.74 -14.83
C SER A 318 -2.33 -3.40 -16.31
N TRP A 319 -1.42 -3.96 -17.10
CA TRP A 319 -1.23 -3.67 -18.52
C TRP A 319 -1.57 -4.89 -19.40
N SER A 320 -2.13 -5.95 -18.83
CA SER A 320 -2.43 -7.20 -19.55
C SER A 320 -3.38 -6.99 -20.74
N ASN A 321 -4.30 -6.02 -20.64
CA ASN A 321 -5.28 -5.71 -21.68
C ASN A 321 -4.71 -5.06 -22.95
N ILE A 322 -3.43 -4.68 -22.98
CA ILE A 322 -2.73 -4.23 -24.20
C ILE A 322 -1.81 -5.30 -24.80
N TYR A 323 -1.96 -6.57 -24.37
CA TYR A 323 -1.13 -7.68 -24.84
C TYR A 323 -1.10 -7.82 -26.37
N ASP A 324 -2.21 -7.54 -27.06
CA ASP A 324 -2.31 -7.49 -28.53
C ASP A 324 -1.32 -6.51 -29.18
N LEU A 325 -0.98 -5.40 -28.50
CA LEU A 325 -0.02 -4.41 -29.01
C LEU A 325 1.44 -4.80 -28.76
N VAL A 326 1.67 -5.62 -27.73
CA VAL A 326 2.99 -5.89 -27.15
C VAL A 326 3.38 -7.36 -27.19
N ALA A 327 2.64 -8.21 -27.90
CA ALA A 327 2.95 -9.63 -28.03
C ALA A 327 4.36 -9.83 -28.60
N PRO A 328 5.29 -10.48 -27.86
CA PRO A 328 6.65 -10.76 -28.31
C PRO A 328 6.70 -11.49 -29.65
N PHE A 329 5.86 -12.53 -29.79
CA PHE A 329 5.74 -13.36 -30.98
C PHE A 329 4.27 -13.39 -31.45
N PRO A 330 3.84 -12.44 -32.31
CA PRO A 330 2.46 -12.35 -32.77
C PRO A 330 1.98 -13.53 -33.61
N SER A 331 2.90 -14.29 -34.19
CA SER A 331 2.63 -15.50 -34.98
C SER A 331 2.28 -16.73 -34.13
N ALA A 332 2.64 -16.72 -32.84
CA ALA A 332 2.35 -17.83 -31.94
C ALA A 332 0.86 -17.84 -31.53
N PRO A 333 0.26 -19.01 -31.27
CA PRO A 333 -1.12 -19.13 -30.80
C PRO A 333 -1.42 -18.26 -29.58
N LYS A 334 -2.63 -17.68 -29.53
CA LYS A 334 -3.09 -16.89 -28.38
C LYS A 334 -3.44 -17.82 -27.21
N MET A 335 -3.00 -17.45 -26.00
CA MET A 335 -3.31 -18.14 -24.75
C MET A 335 -4.53 -17.57 -24.01
N ASP A 336 -5.42 -16.85 -24.69
CA ASP A 336 -6.64 -16.35 -24.08
C ASP A 336 -7.74 -17.41 -24.16
N ALA A 337 -8.18 -17.89 -23.01
CA ALA A 337 -9.23 -18.90 -22.88
C ALA A 337 -10.65 -18.35 -23.11
N THR A 338 -10.83 -17.03 -23.21
CA THR A 338 -12.15 -16.38 -23.24
C THR A 338 -13.06 -16.91 -24.35
N GLU A 339 -12.55 -17.00 -25.60
CA GLU A 339 -13.34 -17.54 -26.71
C GLU A 339 -13.74 -19.01 -26.49
N ALA A 340 -12.83 -19.81 -25.93
CA ALA A 340 -13.10 -21.20 -25.61
C ALA A 340 -14.15 -21.34 -24.50
N MET A 341 -14.07 -20.51 -23.45
CA MET A 341 -15.04 -20.46 -22.36
C MET A 341 -16.45 -20.14 -22.89
N ILE A 342 -16.58 -19.09 -23.71
CA ILE A 342 -17.87 -18.69 -24.30
C ILE A 342 -18.42 -19.82 -25.20
N LYS A 343 -17.59 -20.37 -26.09
CA LYS A 343 -17.99 -21.43 -27.03
C LYS A 343 -18.43 -22.71 -26.31
N GLN A 344 -17.84 -23.00 -25.16
CA GLN A 344 -18.18 -24.16 -24.32
C GLN A 344 -19.33 -23.89 -23.33
N GLY A 345 -19.95 -22.71 -23.38
CA GLY A 345 -21.07 -22.36 -22.50
C GLY A 345 -20.68 -22.24 -21.02
N TRP A 346 -19.50 -21.69 -20.73
CA TRP A 346 -19.12 -21.38 -19.35
C TRP A 346 -20.04 -20.30 -18.76
N THR A 347 -20.24 -20.38 -17.45
CA THR A 347 -21.04 -19.43 -16.67
C THR A 347 -20.24 -19.00 -15.44
N PRO A 348 -20.59 -17.87 -14.79
CA PRO A 348 -19.98 -17.49 -13.51
C PRO A 348 -19.97 -18.63 -12.49
N LEU A 349 -21.10 -19.32 -12.31
CA LEU A 349 -21.19 -20.47 -11.41
C LEU A 349 -20.19 -21.58 -11.76
N ARG A 350 -19.97 -21.87 -13.06
CA ARG A 350 -18.97 -22.86 -13.48
C ARG A 350 -17.56 -22.41 -13.11
N MET A 351 -17.22 -21.13 -13.30
CA MET A 351 -15.90 -20.58 -12.94
C MET A 351 -15.59 -20.79 -11.46
N PHE A 352 -16.54 -20.49 -10.57
CA PHE A 352 -16.38 -20.73 -9.13
C PHE A 352 -16.33 -22.22 -8.78
N LYS A 353 -17.08 -23.09 -9.47
CA LYS A 353 -16.98 -24.54 -9.27
C LYS A 353 -15.64 -25.11 -9.69
N GLU A 354 -15.04 -24.61 -10.77
CA GLU A 354 -13.68 -25.01 -11.16
C GLU A 354 -12.64 -24.53 -10.14
N ALA A 355 -12.83 -23.34 -9.56
CA ALA A 355 -12.01 -22.89 -8.44
C ALA A 355 -12.14 -23.82 -7.22
N ASP A 356 -13.37 -24.17 -6.80
CA ASP A 356 -13.62 -25.12 -5.71
C ASP A 356 -12.98 -26.50 -5.98
N ASN A 357 -13.06 -26.99 -7.22
CA ASN A 357 -12.38 -28.20 -7.67
C ASN A 357 -10.86 -28.08 -7.52
N PHE A 358 -10.27 -26.93 -7.84
CA PHE A 358 -8.84 -26.70 -7.64
C PHE A 358 -8.47 -26.81 -6.17
N PHE A 359 -9.15 -26.07 -5.27
CA PHE A 359 -8.87 -26.11 -3.83
C PHE A 359 -9.01 -27.52 -3.25
N THR A 360 -10.10 -28.21 -3.55
CA THR A 360 -10.33 -29.58 -3.09
C THR A 360 -9.34 -30.59 -3.70
N SER A 361 -8.83 -30.35 -4.91
CA SER A 361 -7.75 -31.15 -5.50
C SER A 361 -6.47 -31.10 -4.66
N LEU A 362 -6.20 -30.00 -3.97
CA LEU A 362 -5.07 -29.87 -3.03
C LEU A 362 -5.35 -30.52 -1.66
N GLY A 363 -6.57 -31.00 -1.43
CA GLY A 363 -7.00 -31.50 -0.11
C GLY A 363 -7.40 -30.40 0.86
N LEU A 364 -7.67 -29.19 0.34
CA LEU A 364 -8.27 -28.10 1.10
C LEU A 364 -9.79 -28.31 1.23
N LEU A 365 -10.45 -27.39 1.93
CA LEU A 365 -11.86 -27.53 2.31
C LEU A 365 -12.77 -27.19 1.12
N PRO A 366 -13.82 -27.97 0.86
CA PRO A 366 -14.82 -27.60 -0.14
C PRO A 366 -15.67 -26.42 0.34
N MET A 367 -16.19 -25.62 -0.58
CA MET A 367 -17.15 -24.57 -0.24
C MET A 367 -18.43 -25.14 0.40
N PRO A 368 -18.94 -24.55 1.50
CA PRO A 368 -20.15 -25.04 2.15
C PRO A 368 -21.39 -24.80 1.25
N PRO A 369 -22.48 -25.58 1.43
CA PRO A 369 -23.72 -25.36 0.66
C PRO A 369 -24.30 -23.94 0.80
N GLU A 370 -24.11 -23.31 1.96
CA GLU A 370 -24.56 -21.95 2.23
C GLU A 370 -23.87 -20.89 1.35
N PHE A 371 -22.60 -21.10 1.01
CA PHE A 371 -21.84 -20.23 0.10
C PHE A 371 -22.51 -20.12 -1.26
N TRP A 372 -22.90 -21.26 -1.85
CA TRP A 372 -23.54 -21.30 -3.17
C TRP A 372 -24.94 -20.68 -3.17
N ASN A 373 -25.66 -20.82 -2.05
CA ASN A 373 -27.03 -20.31 -1.93
C ASN A 373 -27.09 -18.80 -1.70
N LYS A 374 -26.06 -18.22 -1.06
CA LYS A 374 -26.10 -16.82 -0.58
C LYS A 374 -25.16 -15.87 -1.31
N SER A 375 -24.18 -16.36 -2.05
CA SER A 375 -23.23 -15.49 -2.78
C SER A 375 -23.87 -14.80 -3.97
N MET A 376 -23.38 -13.59 -4.28
CA MET A 376 -23.73 -12.84 -5.49
C MET A 376 -22.60 -13.02 -6.51
N LEU A 377 -22.68 -14.08 -7.32
CA LEU A 377 -21.62 -14.47 -8.26
C LEU A 377 -21.76 -13.83 -9.64
N GLU A 378 -22.83 -13.07 -9.88
CA GLU A 378 -23.05 -12.32 -11.11
C GLU A 378 -23.87 -11.06 -10.80
N LYS A 379 -23.85 -10.08 -11.70
CA LYS A 379 -24.59 -8.83 -11.52
C LYS A 379 -26.10 -9.10 -11.62
N PRO A 380 -26.92 -8.69 -10.62
CA PRO A 380 -28.37 -8.84 -10.70
C PRO A 380 -28.98 -8.07 -11.88
N THR A 381 -30.02 -8.64 -12.49
CA THR A 381 -30.76 -8.04 -13.62
C THR A 381 -32.14 -7.51 -13.21
N ASP A 382 -32.43 -7.47 -11.90
CA ASP A 382 -33.69 -7.02 -11.31
C ASP A 382 -33.76 -5.49 -11.09
N GLY A 383 -32.72 -4.76 -11.52
CA GLY A 383 -32.66 -3.30 -11.48
C GLY A 383 -32.02 -2.74 -10.20
N ARG A 384 -31.60 -3.58 -9.26
CA ARG A 384 -30.93 -3.10 -8.03
C ARG A 384 -29.53 -2.57 -8.30
N GLU A 385 -29.10 -1.62 -7.48
CA GLU A 385 -27.74 -1.09 -7.51
C GLU A 385 -26.86 -1.85 -6.52
N VAL A 386 -25.63 -2.18 -6.93
CA VAL A 386 -24.70 -3.00 -6.15
C VAL A 386 -23.30 -2.44 -6.23
N VAL A 387 -22.48 -2.73 -5.22
CA VAL A 387 -21.03 -2.53 -5.28
C VAL A 387 -20.44 -3.69 -6.09
N CYS A 388 -20.06 -3.46 -7.35
CA CYS A 388 -19.61 -4.56 -8.22
C CYS A 388 -18.20 -5.08 -7.94
N HIS A 389 -17.33 -4.26 -7.34
CA HIS A 389 -15.94 -4.64 -7.04
C HIS A 389 -15.88 -5.96 -6.27
N ALA A 390 -15.12 -6.93 -6.77
CA ALA A 390 -15.01 -8.26 -6.18
C ALA A 390 -14.60 -8.19 -4.70
N SER A 391 -15.27 -8.99 -3.86
CA SER A 391 -14.89 -9.15 -2.46
C SER A 391 -15.44 -10.44 -1.85
N ALA A 392 -14.69 -10.99 -0.90
CA ALA A 392 -15.04 -12.14 -0.08
C ALA A 392 -15.38 -11.73 1.36
N TRP A 393 -16.35 -12.44 1.97
CA TRP A 393 -16.98 -12.04 3.23
C TRP A 393 -17.04 -13.21 4.23
N ASP A 394 -16.52 -12.99 5.44
CA ASP A 394 -16.74 -13.83 6.61
C ASP A 394 -17.83 -13.22 7.49
N PHE A 395 -18.86 -14.01 7.81
CA PHE A 395 -19.97 -13.59 8.67
C PHE A 395 -19.73 -13.95 10.15
N PHE A 396 -18.52 -14.36 10.50
CA PHE A 396 -17.99 -14.57 11.85
C PHE A 396 -18.67 -15.68 12.68
N ASN A 397 -19.56 -16.47 12.08
CA ASN A 397 -20.24 -17.59 12.72
C ASN A 397 -19.61 -18.97 12.39
N GLY A 398 -18.55 -18.98 11.58
CA GLY A 398 -17.82 -20.19 11.16
C GLY A 398 -18.57 -21.10 10.17
N LYS A 399 -19.63 -20.60 9.53
CA LYS A 399 -20.48 -21.36 8.60
C LYS A 399 -20.82 -20.58 7.32
N ASP A 400 -21.16 -19.30 7.49
CA ASP A 400 -21.62 -18.43 6.41
C ASP A 400 -20.44 -17.62 5.86
N PHE A 401 -20.08 -17.93 4.62
CA PHE A 401 -19.03 -17.27 3.86
C PHE A 401 -19.58 -16.98 2.47
N ARG A 402 -19.32 -15.79 1.92
CA ARG A 402 -19.92 -15.37 0.65
C ARG A 402 -18.93 -14.60 -0.23
N ILE A 403 -19.13 -14.65 -1.55
CA ILE A 403 -18.46 -13.79 -2.52
C ILE A 403 -19.48 -12.86 -3.18
N LYS A 404 -19.08 -11.60 -3.39
CA LYS A 404 -19.83 -10.60 -4.14
C LYS A 404 -18.98 -10.11 -5.32
N GLN A 405 -19.26 -10.59 -6.53
CA GLN A 405 -18.53 -10.25 -7.75
C GLN A 405 -19.49 -10.13 -8.94
N CYS A 406 -19.39 -9.03 -9.71
CA CYS A 406 -20.11 -8.87 -10.99
C CYS A 406 -19.40 -9.63 -12.13
N THR A 407 -19.32 -10.96 -12.01
CA THR A 407 -18.49 -11.82 -12.86
C THR A 407 -18.92 -11.82 -14.33
N SER A 408 -17.95 -11.64 -15.21
CA SER A 408 -18.05 -11.81 -16.66
C SER A 408 -17.35 -13.09 -17.11
N VAL A 409 -17.85 -13.74 -18.16
CA VAL A 409 -17.25 -15.00 -18.67
C VAL A 409 -16.02 -14.69 -19.52
N ASN A 410 -14.86 -14.58 -18.87
CA ASN A 410 -13.56 -14.39 -19.51
C ASN A 410 -12.41 -14.94 -18.63
N MET A 411 -11.19 -14.97 -19.17
CA MET A 411 -10.02 -15.49 -18.44
C MET A 411 -9.59 -14.62 -17.23
N GLU A 412 -9.78 -13.30 -17.31
CA GLU A 412 -9.44 -12.37 -16.22
C GLU A 412 -10.31 -12.66 -14.98
N ASP A 413 -11.63 -12.74 -15.16
CA ASP A 413 -12.57 -13.03 -14.08
C ASP A 413 -12.47 -14.48 -13.59
N LEU A 414 -11.95 -15.41 -14.39
CA LEU A 414 -11.60 -16.76 -13.92
C LEU A 414 -10.46 -16.70 -12.90
N VAL A 415 -9.45 -15.86 -13.15
CA VAL A 415 -8.37 -15.60 -12.20
C VAL A 415 -8.90 -14.91 -10.94
N VAL A 416 -9.75 -13.89 -11.09
CA VAL A 416 -10.39 -13.21 -9.94
C VAL A 416 -11.24 -14.18 -9.11
N ALA A 417 -11.99 -15.09 -9.74
CA ALA A 417 -12.76 -16.09 -9.02
C ALA A 417 -11.88 -16.99 -8.13
N HIS A 418 -10.67 -17.36 -8.61
CA HIS A 418 -9.70 -18.11 -7.78
C HIS A 418 -9.11 -17.25 -6.66
N HIS A 419 -8.86 -15.96 -6.93
CA HIS A 419 -8.40 -15.01 -5.92
C HIS A 419 -9.39 -14.93 -4.74
N GLU A 420 -10.66 -14.63 -5.04
CA GLU A 420 -11.71 -14.47 -4.02
C GLU A 420 -11.99 -15.78 -3.28
N MET A 421 -11.95 -16.92 -3.97
CA MET A 421 -12.09 -18.24 -3.33
C MET A 421 -10.92 -18.56 -2.39
N GLY A 422 -9.73 -17.98 -2.63
CA GLY A 422 -8.60 -18.06 -1.71
C GLY A 422 -8.87 -17.37 -0.37
N HIS A 423 -9.58 -16.25 -0.39
CA HIS A 423 -10.04 -15.61 0.85
C HIS A 423 -11.03 -16.50 1.60
N ILE A 424 -12.02 -17.09 0.91
CA ILE A 424 -12.97 -18.01 1.55
C ILE A 424 -12.25 -19.23 2.14
N GLN A 425 -11.25 -19.74 1.43
CA GLN A 425 -10.43 -20.83 1.93
C GLN A 425 -9.69 -20.45 3.22
N TYR A 426 -9.17 -19.23 3.32
CA TYR A 426 -8.55 -18.72 4.55
C TYR A 426 -9.58 -18.61 5.68
N PHE A 427 -10.77 -18.05 5.40
CA PHE A 427 -11.89 -17.96 6.36
C PHE A 427 -12.21 -19.32 6.99
N MET A 428 -12.37 -20.34 6.15
CA MET A 428 -12.70 -21.68 6.60
C MET A 428 -11.58 -22.36 7.41
N GLN A 429 -10.31 -22.02 7.17
CA GLN A 429 -9.18 -22.66 7.85
C GLN A 429 -8.98 -22.15 9.27
N TYR A 430 -9.22 -20.86 9.52
CA TYR A 430 -9.07 -20.26 10.85
C TYR A 430 -10.39 -20.08 11.61
N LYS A 431 -11.52 -20.56 11.07
CA LYS A 431 -12.86 -20.36 11.64
C LYS A 431 -13.01 -20.80 13.11
N ASP A 432 -12.14 -21.70 13.58
CA ASP A 432 -12.17 -22.23 14.95
C ASP A 432 -11.27 -21.43 15.92
N LEU A 433 -10.54 -20.42 15.43
CA LEU A 433 -9.82 -19.46 16.27
C LEU A 433 -10.79 -18.45 16.90
N PRO A 434 -10.40 -17.80 18.03
CA PRO A 434 -11.07 -16.60 18.50
C PRO A 434 -11.15 -15.55 17.39
N VAL A 435 -12.25 -14.80 17.31
CA VAL A 435 -12.48 -13.83 16.23
C VAL A 435 -11.37 -12.77 16.12
N THR A 436 -10.71 -12.46 17.24
CA THR A 436 -9.53 -11.57 17.30
C THR A 436 -8.36 -12.04 16.42
N PHE A 437 -8.29 -13.35 16.11
CA PHE A 437 -7.25 -13.96 15.28
C PHE A 437 -7.75 -14.48 13.92
N ARG A 438 -9.02 -14.24 13.56
CA ARG A 438 -9.58 -14.60 12.25
C ARG A 438 -9.21 -13.58 11.18
N GLU A 439 -7.90 -13.44 10.96
CA GLU A 439 -7.27 -12.60 9.97
C GLU A 439 -6.09 -13.37 9.36
N GLY A 440 -5.54 -12.89 8.24
CA GLY A 440 -4.30 -13.45 7.69
C GLY A 440 -3.12 -13.17 8.62
N ALA A 441 -2.03 -13.93 8.49
CA ALA A 441 -0.85 -13.75 9.34
C ALA A 441 -0.31 -12.31 9.30
N ASN A 442 -0.41 -11.68 8.14
CA ASN A 442 -0.53 -10.22 7.96
C ASN A 442 -1.50 -9.98 6.79
N PRO A 443 -1.90 -8.72 6.49
CA PRO A 443 -2.86 -8.45 5.40
C PRO A 443 -2.40 -8.95 4.02
N GLY A 444 -1.11 -8.95 3.72
CA GLY A 444 -0.57 -9.45 2.45
C GLY A 444 -0.69 -10.96 2.27
N PHE A 445 -0.69 -11.75 3.35
CA PHE A 445 -0.95 -13.20 3.27
C PHE A 445 -2.35 -13.48 2.75
N HIS A 446 -3.35 -12.73 3.21
CA HIS A 446 -4.74 -12.94 2.82
C HIS A 446 -4.94 -12.79 1.30
N GLU A 447 -4.29 -11.77 0.75
CA GLU A 447 -4.25 -11.45 -0.69
C GLU A 447 -3.41 -12.45 -1.49
N ALA A 448 -2.33 -12.99 -0.91
CA ALA A 448 -1.41 -13.88 -1.62
C ALA A 448 -1.98 -15.29 -1.83
N ILE A 449 -2.74 -15.83 -0.88
CA ILE A 449 -3.26 -17.21 -0.99
C ILE A 449 -4.11 -17.40 -2.26
N GLY A 450 -5.01 -16.45 -2.55
CA GLY A 450 -5.82 -16.49 -3.76
C GLY A 450 -4.97 -16.41 -5.03
N ASP A 451 -4.00 -15.50 -5.05
CA ASP A 451 -3.13 -15.27 -6.21
C ASP A 451 -2.18 -16.44 -6.51
N VAL A 452 -1.69 -17.16 -5.49
CA VAL A 452 -0.80 -18.33 -5.67
C VAL A 452 -1.45 -19.40 -6.52
N LEU A 453 -2.74 -19.64 -6.32
CA LEU A 453 -3.47 -20.63 -7.10
C LEU A 453 -3.74 -20.11 -8.50
N ALA A 454 -4.07 -18.83 -8.64
CA ALA A 454 -4.22 -18.19 -9.95
C ALA A 454 -2.96 -18.30 -10.82
N LEU A 455 -1.75 -18.30 -10.24
CA LEU A 455 -0.50 -18.55 -10.97
C LEU A 455 -0.49 -19.94 -11.63
N SER A 456 -0.97 -20.98 -10.93
CA SER A 456 -1.05 -22.34 -11.48
C SER A 456 -2.17 -22.49 -12.50
N VAL A 457 -3.34 -21.90 -12.22
CA VAL A 457 -4.52 -21.91 -13.10
C VAL A 457 -4.24 -21.25 -14.44
N SER A 458 -3.44 -20.18 -14.44
CA SER A 458 -3.09 -19.43 -15.64
C SER A 458 -2.11 -20.16 -16.55
N THR A 459 -1.49 -21.25 -16.10
CA THR A 459 -0.52 -21.98 -16.93
C THR A 459 -1.19 -22.65 -18.13
N PRO A 460 -0.53 -22.69 -19.29
CA PRO A 460 -1.04 -23.44 -20.45
C PRO A 460 -1.32 -24.92 -20.12
N THR A 461 -0.47 -25.53 -19.30
CA THR A 461 -0.64 -26.89 -18.78
C THR A 461 -1.99 -27.07 -18.09
N HIS A 462 -2.35 -26.16 -17.18
CA HIS A 462 -3.61 -26.24 -16.45
C HIS A 462 -4.80 -25.96 -17.36
N LEU A 463 -4.75 -24.88 -18.14
CA LEU A 463 -5.82 -24.52 -19.08
C LEU A 463 -6.11 -25.64 -20.10
N HIS A 464 -5.08 -26.39 -20.50
CA HIS A 464 -5.25 -27.59 -21.32
C HIS A 464 -6.00 -28.71 -20.59
N LYS A 465 -5.64 -29.00 -19.32
CA LYS A 465 -6.32 -30.03 -18.50
C LYS A 465 -7.82 -29.74 -18.33
N ILE A 466 -8.22 -28.48 -18.25
CA ILE A 466 -9.62 -28.05 -18.14
C ILE A 466 -10.29 -27.77 -19.51
N ASN A 467 -9.67 -28.23 -20.61
CA ASN A 467 -10.15 -28.11 -21.99
C ASN A 467 -10.31 -26.66 -22.49
N LEU A 468 -9.62 -25.68 -21.91
CA LEU A 468 -9.62 -24.29 -22.37
C LEU A 468 -8.54 -23.98 -23.40
N LEU A 469 -7.50 -24.83 -23.50
CA LEU A 469 -6.47 -24.78 -24.55
C LEU A 469 -6.31 -26.14 -25.24
N SER A 470 -5.93 -26.14 -26.51
CA SER A 470 -5.76 -27.34 -27.34
C SER A 470 -4.47 -28.12 -27.05
N SER A 471 -3.42 -27.45 -26.58
CA SER A 471 -2.12 -28.05 -26.24
C SER A 471 -1.63 -27.53 -24.89
N GLY A 472 -1.03 -28.42 -24.09
CA GLY A 472 -0.47 -28.09 -22.77
C GLY A 472 1.02 -27.75 -22.77
N ASP A 473 1.76 -28.15 -23.82
CA ASP A 473 3.20 -27.89 -23.94
C ASP A 473 3.45 -26.65 -24.79
N GLY A 474 3.88 -25.58 -24.12
CA GLY A 474 4.28 -24.32 -24.76
C GLY A 474 5.66 -24.42 -25.42
N GLY A 475 5.77 -24.02 -26.69
CA GLY A 475 7.06 -23.74 -27.32
C GLY A 475 7.74 -22.49 -26.75
N TYR A 476 9.00 -22.23 -27.11
CA TYR A 476 9.73 -21.05 -26.61
C TYR A 476 8.98 -19.72 -26.84
N GLU A 477 8.39 -19.54 -28.02
CA GLU A 477 7.64 -18.33 -28.35
C GLU A 477 6.38 -18.17 -27.48
N GLU A 478 5.68 -19.28 -27.21
CA GLU A 478 4.51 -19.33 -26.34
C GLU A 478 4.89 -19.07 -24.88
N ASP A 479 6.01 -19.62 -24.41
CA ASP A 479 6.50 -19.39 -23.04
C ASP A 479 6.85 -17.91 -22.81
N ILE A 480 7.54 -17.25 -23.76
CA ILE A 480 7.85 -15.82 -23.66
C ILE A 480 6.59 -14.97 -23.75
N ASN A 481 5.66 -15.32 -24.63
CA ASN A 481 4.34 -14.69 -24.72
C ASN A 481 3.56 -14.81 -23.40
N PHE A 482 3.59 -15.98 -22.74
CA PHE A 482 2.93 -16.23 -21.46
C PHE A 482 3.54 -15.37 -20.38
N LEU A 483 4.87 -15.41 -20.26
CA LEU A 483 5.59 -14.61 -19.29
C LEU A 483 5.36 -13.11 -19.50
N MET A 484 5.30 -12.64 -20.75
CA MET A 484 4.94 -11.25 -21.05
C MET A 484 3.55 -10.91 -20.52
N LYS A 485 2.53 -11.74 -20.83
CA LYS A 485 1.16 -11.54 -20.31
C LYS A 485 1.14 -11.47 -18.78
N MET A 486 1.86 -12.39 -18.12
CA MET A 486 1.99 -12.41 -16.66
C MET A 486 2.74 -11.18 -16.12
N ALA A 487 3.77 -10.69 -16.81
CA ALA A 487 4.54 -9.52 -16.37
C ALA A 487 3.76 -8.22 -16.51
N LEU A 488 2.96 -8.09 -17.58
CA LEU A 488 2.04 -6.97 -17.76
C LEU A 488 1.03 -6.84 -16.62
N GLU A 489 0.68 -7.94 -15.95
CA GLU A 489 -0.16 -7.91 -14.75
C GLU A 489 0.67 -7.79 -13.47
N LYS A 490 1.59 -8.73 -13.22
CA LYS A 490 2.28 -8.87 -11.94
C LYS A 490 3.43 -7.87 -11.75
N ILE A 491 4.22 -7.59 -12.77
CA ILE A 491 5.36 -6.66 -12.67
C ILE A 491 4.91 -5.20 -12.80
N ALA A 492 3.98 -4.92 -13.71
CA ALA A 492 3.44 -3.56 -13.88
C ALA A 492 2.74 -3.01 -12.62
N PHE A 493 2.18 -3.91 -11.82
CA PHE A 493 1.42 -3.58 -10.61
C PHE A 493 2.31 -3.24 -9.40
N ILE A 494 3.55 -3.75 -9.33
CA ILE A 494 4.48 -3.49 -8.22
C ILE A 494 4.68 -1.98 -7.94
N PRO A 495 5.09 -1.14 -8.91
CA PRO A 495 5.25 0.29 -8.64
C PRO A 495 3.92 1.00 -8.33
N PHE A 496 2.81 0.55 -8.90
CA PHE A 496 1.49 1.12 -8.59
C PHE A 496 1.07 0.82 -7.14
N SER A 497 1.19 -0.43 -6.72
CA SER A 497 0.81 -0.84 -5.38
C SER A 497 1.66 -0.20 -4.30
N PHE A 498 2.95 0.00 -4.59
CA PHE A 498 3.86 0.70 -3.70
C PHE A 498 3.49 2.18 -3.55
N LEU A 499 3.27 2.90 -4.65
CA LEU A 499 3.09 4.36 -4.60
C LEU A 499 1.77 4.81 -3.96
N VAL A 500 0.73 3.97 -3.98
CA VAL A 500 -0.60 4.33 -3.45
C VAL A 500 -0.53 4.59 -1.94
N ASP A 501 0.11 3.70 -1.20
CA ASP A 501 0.27 3.87 0.25
C ASP A 501 1.42 4.77 0.62
N GLN A 502 2.50 4.85 -0.18
CA GLN A 502 3.48 5.93 -0.03
C GLN A 502 2.82 7.31 -0.11
N TRP A 503 1.84 7.50 -1.01
CA TRP A 503 1.05 8.74 -1.06
C TRP A 503 0.18 8.90 0.20
N ARG A 504 -0.60 7.87 0.58
CA ARG A 504 -1.52 7.96 1.74
C ARG A 504 -0.79 8.15 3.07
N TRP A 505 0.33 7.48 3.29
CA TRP A 505 1.15 7.64 4.48
C TRP A 505 1.63 9.09 4.62
N ARG A 506 2.10 9.69 3.51
CA ARG A 506 2.49 11.10 3.48
C ARG A 506 1.30 12.08 3.62
N VAL A 507 0.08 11.66 3.26
CA VAL A 507 -1.13 12.42 3.59
C VAL A 507 -1.43 12.34 5.08
N PHE A 508 -1.34 11.14 5.67
CA PHE A 508 -1.64 10.93 7.09
C PHE A 508 -0.61 11.61 8.00
N ASP A 509 0.67 11.58 7.67
CA ASP A 509 1.72 12.24 8.46
C ASP A 509 1.75 13.78 8.28
N GLY A 510 1.01 14.30 7.29
CA GLY A 510 0.89 15.74 7.00
C GLY A 510 1.94 16.32 6.04
N SER A 511 2.85 15.51 5.50
CA SER A 511 3.82 15.90 4.47
C SER A 511 3.16 16.28 3.13
N VAL A 512 1.97 15.74 2.87
CA VAL A 512 1.12 16.07 1.73
C VAL A 512 -0.21 16.61 2.27
N THR A 513 -0.55 17.83 1.87
CA THR A 513 -1.74 18.56 2.30
C THR A 513 -2.75 18.68 1.16
N ARG A 514 -3.93 19.24 1.47
CA ARG A 514 -4.99 19.45 0.48
C ARG A 514 -4.50 20.20 -0.76
N GLU A 515 -3.60 21.16 -0.58
CA GLU A 515 -3.09 22.03 -1.63
C GLU A 515 -2.22 21.29 -2.66
N ASN A 516 -1.60 20.17 -2.26
CA ASN A 516 -0.68 19.41 -3.11
C ASN A 516 -1.05 17.93 -3.28
N TYR A 517 -2.21 17.45 -2.79
CA TYR A 517 -2.68 16.07 -2.96
C TYR A 517 -2.45 15.52 -4.37
N ASN A 518 -2.98 16.21 -5.38
CA ASN A 518 -2.91 15.72 -6.75
C ASN A 518 -1.52 15.88 -7.37
N GLN A 519 -0.79 16.93 -7.00
CA GLN A 519 0.57 17.17 -7.48
C GLN A 519 1.51 16.06 -7.00
N GLU A 520 1.47 15.75 -5.70
CA GLU A 520 2.30 14.71 -5.09
C GLU A 520 1.91 13.32 -5.56
N TRP A 521 0.62 13.07 -5.83
CA TRP A 521 0.19 11.85 -6.51
C TRP A 521 0.88 11.67 -7.85
N TRP A 522 0.91 12.72 -8.69
CA TRP A 522 1.57 12.65 -10.00
C TRP A 522 3.09 12.62 -9.92
N SER A 523 3.70 13.27 -8.92
CA SER A 523 5.13 13.13 -8.62
C SER A 523 5.50 11.67 -8.33
N LEU A 524 4.68 10.96 -7.53
CA LEU A 524 4.91 9.55 -7.22
C LEU A 524 4.62 8.62 -8.40
N ARG A 525 3.56 8.88 -9.16
CA ARG A 525 3.26 8.18 -10.42
C ARG A 525 4.42 8.28 -11.42
N LEU A 526 5.01 9.46 -11.56
CA LEU A 526 6.20 9.66 -12.39
C LEU A 526 7.42 8.94 -11.79
N LYS A 527 7.69 9.10 -10.49
CA LYS A 527 8.87 8.54 -9.82
C LYS A 527 8.92 7.01 -9.86
N TYR A 528 7.79 6.35 -9.57
CA TYR A 528 7.76 4.91 -9.40
C TYR A 528 7.31 4.17 -10.66
N GLN A 529 6.28 4.66 -11.35
CA GLN A 529 5.77 4.00 -12.57
C GLN A 529 6.35 4.57 -13.87
N GLY A 530 6.85 5.80 -13.88
CA GLY A 530 7.24 6.43 -15.14
C GLY A 530 6.04 6.65 -16.06
N VAL A 531 4.93 7.09 -15.49
CA VAL A 531 3.71 7.46 -16.23
C VAL A 531 3.36 8.92 -15.99
N CYS A 532 2.79 9.56 -17.01
CA CYS A 532 2.38 10.96 -16.96
C CYS A 532 0.88 11.11 -17.22
N PRO A 533 0.24 12.19 -16.72
CA PRO A 533 -1.15 12.45 -17.06
C PRO A 533 -1.24 12.82 -18.56
N PRO A 534 -2.24 12.33 -19.30
CA PRO A 534 -2.38 12.67 -20.71
C PRO A 534 -2.87 14.09 -20.96
N LEU A 535 -3.46 14.71 -19.94
CA LEU A 535 -3.96 16.08 -19.94
C LEU A 535 -3.47 16.78 -18.66
N ALA A 536 -3.31 18.09 -18.72
CA ALA A 536 -2.93 18.90 -17.56
C ALA A 536 -3.98 18.75 -16.45
N ARG A 537 -3.52 18.71 -15.21
CA ARG A 537 -4.37 18.63 -14.02
C ARG A 537 -4.39 19.98 -13.31
N SER A 538 -5.54 20.34 -12.75
CA SER A 538 -5.70 21.54 -11.93
C SER A 538 -5.66 21.21 -10.44
N GLN A 539 -5.71 22.24 -9.58
CA GLN A 539 -5.83 22.04 -8.13
C GLN A 539 -7.18 21.49 -7.70
N ASP A 540 -8.22 21.63 -8.53
CA ASP A 540 -9.56 21.08 -8.26
C ASP A 540 -9.63 19.56 -8.55
N ASP A 541 -8.61 19.00 -9.20
CA ASP A 541 -8.56 17.57 -9.50
C ASP A 541 -8.09 16.77 -8.28
N PHE A 542 -8.73 15.62 -8.06
CA PHE A 542 -8.34 14.65 -7.03
C PHE A 542 -8.34 13.25 -7.61
N ASP A 543 -7.34 12.97 -8.43
CA ASP A 543 -7.18 11.71 -9.14
C ASP A 543 -7.07 10.47 -8.23
N PRO A 544 -6.48 10.54 -7.01
CA PRO A 544 -6.53 9.43 -6.06
C PRO A 544 -7.96 8.98 -5.75
N GLY A 545 -8.89 9.92 -5.57
CA GLY A 545 -10.30 9.62 -5.28
C GLY A 545 -11.03 8.81 -6.37
N ALA A 546 -10.48 8.76 -7.58
CA ALA A 546 -11.01 7.97 -8.67
C ALA A 546 -10.57 6.48 -8.64
N LYS A 547 -9.86 6.03 -7.60
CA LYS A 547 -9.47 4.63 -7.36
C LYS A 547 -10.18 4.10 -6.11
N PHE A 548 -10.98 3.03 -6.24
CA PHE A 548 -11.88 2.48 -5.20
C PHE A 548 -11.32 2.47 -3.77
N HIS A 549 -10.10 1.98 -3.59
CA HIS A 549 -9.46 1.82 -2.28
C HIS A 549 -9.23 3.13 -1.52
N ILE A 550 -9.20 4.28 -2.20
CA ILE A 550 -9.06 5.60 -1.59
C ILE A 550 -10.37 6.03 -0.89
N PRO A 551 -11.53 6.18 -1.58
CA PRO A 551 -12.80 6.49 -0.92
C PRO A 551 -13.30 5.38 0.00
N ALA A 552 -13.00 4.11 -0.28
CA ALA A 552 -13.37 2.98 0.58
C ALA A 552 -12.45 2.78 1.79
N SER A 553 -11.39 3.61 1.96
CA SER A 553 -10.46 3.53 3.09
C SER A 553 -9.81 2.14 3.27
N VAL A 554 -9.49 1.44 2.17
CA VAL A 554 -8.87 0.11 2.20
C VAL A 554 -7.35 0.23 2.01
N PRO A 555 -6.50 -0.18 2.97
CA PRO A 555 -5.03 -0.18 2.84
C PRO A 555 -4.54 -0.94 1.59
N TYR A 556 -3.51 -0.43 0.90
CA TYR A 556 -3.10 -0.92 -0.42
C TYR A 556 -1.78 -1.68 -0.42
N VAL A 557 -0.91 -1.44 0.57
CA VAL A 557 0.38 -2.11 0.72
C VAL A 557 0.26 -3.63 0.83
N ARG A 558 -0.92 -4.13 1.25
CA ARG A 558 -1.28 -5.55 1.23
C ARG A 558 -1.07 -6.19 -0.14
N TYR A 559 -1.37 -5.46 -1.22
CA TYR A 559 -1.24 -5.98 -2.58
C TYR A 559 0.22 -5.99 -3.04
N PHE A 560 1.04 -5.00 -2.62
CA PHE A 560 2.48 -5.04 -2.88
C PHE A 560 3.10 -6.27 -2.21
N VAL A 561 2.83 -6.47 -0.91
CA VAL A 561 3.32 -7.62 -0.15
C VAL A 561 2.84 -8.92 -0.79
N SER A 562 1.56 -9.00 -1.15
CA SER A 562 0.98 -10.15 -1.85
C SER A 562 1.74 -10.52 -3.12
N PHE A 563 2.01 -9.52 -3.97
CA PHE A 563 2.67 -9.74 -5.26
C PHE A 563 4.13 -10.17 -5.13
N VAL A 564 4.77 -9.93 -3.99
CA VAL A 564 6.09 -10.48 -3.68
C VAL A 564 5.95 -11.90 -3.13
N ILE A 565 5.19 -12.08 -2.05
CA ILE A 565 5.17 -13.35 -1.31
C ILE A 565 4.42 -14.46 -2.05
N GLN A 566 3.49 -14.15 -2.96
CA GLN A 566 2.82 -15.17 -3.78
C GLN A 566 3.82 -15.98 -4.61
N PHE A 567 4.92 -15.37 -5.08
CA PHE A 567 5.95 -16.11 -5.80
C PHE A 567 6.81 -16.95 -4.86
N GLN A 568 7.07 -16.48 -3.64
CA GLN A 568 7.77 -17.29 -2.63
C GLN A 568 6.95 -18.52 -2.26
N PHE A 569 5.64 -18.34 -2.05
CA PHE A 569 4.71 -19.45 -1.81
C PHE A 569 4.66 -20.38 -3.02
N HIS A 570 4.45 -19.85 -4.22
CA HIS A 570 4.40 -20.66 -5.44
C HIS A 570 5.68 -21.49 -5.61
N GLN A 571 6.86 -20.90 -5.44
CA GLN A 571 8.13 -21.63 -5.50
C GLN A 571 8.20 -22.79 -4.49
N ALA A 572 7.85 -22.55 -3.23
CA ALA A 572 7.89 -23.58 -2.19
C ALA A 572 6.86 -24.69 -2.43
N LEU A 573 5.65 -24.33 -2.87
CA LEU A 573 4.59 -25.29 -3.17
C LEU A 573 4.91 -26.13 -4.40
N CYS A 574 5.55 -25.56 -5.42
CA CYS A 574 6.05 -26.27 -6.58
C CYS A 574 7.12 -27.29 -6.20
N GLN A 575 8.04 -26.92 -5.30
CA GLN A 575 9.02 -27.85 -4.75
C GLN A 575 8.36 -28.98 -3.97
N ALA A 576 7.35 -28.67 -3.15
CA ALA A 576 6.57 -29.68 -2.42
C ALA A 576 5.77 -30.61 -3.35
N ALA A 577 5.28 -30.10 -4.48
CA ALA A 577 4.63 -30.87 -5.54
C ALA A 577 5.60 -31.69 -6.40
N GLY A 578 6.92 -31.59 -6.14
CA GLY A 578 7.94 -32.32 -6.89
C GLY A 578 8.19 -31.77 -8.31
N HIS A 579 7.74 -30.55 -8.61
CA HIS A 579 7.91 -29.92 -9.92
C HIS A 579 9.38 -29.83 -10.32
N GLN A 580 9.67 -30.11 -11.59
CA GLN A 580 11.00 -29.98 -12.18
C GLN A 580 10.96 -29.01 -13.37
N GLY A 581 12.04 -28.26 -13.56
CA GLY A 581 12.15 -27.30 -14.66
C GLY A 581 11.75 -25.87 -14.27
N PRO A 582 11.46 -25.00 -15.25
CA PRO A 582 11.19 -23.59 -15.00
C PRO A 582 9.99 -23.38 -14.08
N LEU A 583 10.11 -22.45 -13.13
CA LEU A 583 9.08 -22.17 -12.13
C LEU A 583 7.74 -21.76 -12.75
N HIS A 584 7.76 -20.97 -13.82
CA HIS A 584 6.54 -20.50 -14.50
C HIS A 584 5.73 -21.60 -15.20
N LYS A 585 6.25 -22.82 -15.31
CA LYS A 585 5.52 -23.98 -15.85
C LYS A 585 4.89 -24.85 -14.77
N CYS A 586 5.09 -24.50 -13.50
CA CYS A 586 4.56 -25.27 -12.40
C CYS A 586 3.04 -25.14 -12.29
N ASP A 587 2.38 -26.29 -12.16
CA ASP A 587 0.96 -26.40 -11.82
C ASP A 587 0.84 -27.28 -10.57
N ILE A 588 0.39 -26.69 -9.46
CA ILE A 588 0.26 -27.40 -8.17
C ILE A 588 -1.03 -28.24 -8.08
N TYR A 589 -1.90 -28.22 -9.09
CA TYR A 589 -3.15 -28.97 -9.10
C TYR A 589 -2.94 -30.44 -8.70
N GLN A 590 -3.81 -30.95 -7.81
CA GLN A 590 -3.74 -32.29 -7.20
C GLN A 590 -2.59 -32.57 -6.22
N SER A 591 -1.70 -31.61 -5.92
CA SER A 591 -0.66 -31.79 -4.91
C SER A 591 -1.22 -31.65 -3.48
N LYS A 592 -1.32 -32.77 -2.76
CA LYS A 592 -1.78 -32.78 -1.36
C LYS A 592 -0.71 -32.24 -0.41
N GLU A 593 0.56 -32.39 -0.78
CA GLU A 593 1.72 -31.87 -0.06
C GLU A 593 1.71 -30.34 -0.08
N ALA A 594 1.48 -29.73 -1.25
CA ALA A 594 1.30 -28.29 -1.37
C ALA A 594 0.08 -27.80 -0.58
N GLY A 595 -1.07 -28.48 -0.71
CA GLY A 595 -2.27 -28.15 0.06
C GLY A 595 -2.08 -28.22 1.57
N LYS A 596 -1.28 -29.18 2.06
CA LYS A 596 -0.96 -29.29 3.49
C LYS A 596 -0.17 -28.08 4.00
N LEU A 597 0.86 -27.63 3.27
CA LEU A 597 1.63 -26.44 3.66
C LEU A 597 0.75 -25.19 3.73
N LEU A 598 -0.11 -25.00 2.73
CA LEU A 598 -1.09 -23.92 2.71
C LEU A 598 -2.06 -23.99 3.90
N ALA A 599 -2.66 -25.15 4.15
CA ALA A 599 -3.61 -25.34 5.24
C ALA A 599 -2.98 -25.11 6.62
N ASP A 600 -1.78 -25.64 6.86
CA ASP A 600 -1.09 -25.51 8.14
C ASP A 600 -0.76 -24.05 8.46
N ALA A 601 -0.35 -23.26 7.45
CA ALA A 601 -0.11 -21.83 7.63
C ALA A 601 -1.41 -21.03 7.80
N MET A 602 -2.45 -21.32 7.01
CA MET A 602 -3.74 -20.62 7.11
C MET A 602 -4.43 -20.84 8.47
N LYS A 603 -4.31 -22.04 9.06
CA LYS A 603 -4.86 -22.37 10.39
C LYS A 603 -4.28 -21.51 11.52
N LEU A 604 -3.10 -20.91 11.34
CA LEU A 604 -2.56 -20.00 12.34
C LEU A 604 -3.35 -18.69 12.44
N GLY A 605 -4.05 -18.30 11.37
CA GLY A 605 -4.65 -16.96 11.26
C GLY A 605 -3.65 -15.88 11.67
N PHE A 606 -4.08 -14.99 12.56
CA PHE A 606 -3.24 -13.94 13.16
C PHE A 606 -2.71 -14.31 14.56
N SER A 607 -2.77 -15.58 14.96
CA SER A 607 -2.39 -16.02 16.31
C SER A 607 -0.88 -16.00 16.59
N GLN A 608 -0.06 -16.03 15.53
CA GLN A 608 1.40 -16.01 15.57
C GLN A 608 1.95 -14.86 14.73
N PRO A 609 3.18 -14.38 14.98
CA PRO A 609 3.86 -13.46 14.09
C PRO A 609 3.95 -14.02 12.67
N TRP A 610 3.72 -13.18 11.65
CA TRP A 610 3.73 -13.62 10.25
C TRP A 610 4.99 -14.37 9.77
N PRO A 611 6.22 -14.13 10.30
CA PRO A 611 7.40 -14.90 9.91
C PRO A 611 7.29 -16.40 10.22
N GLU A 612 6.43 -16.78 11.17
CA GLU A 612 6.13 -18.18 11.48
C GLU A 612 5.28 -18.84 10.39
N ALA A 613 4.24 -18.16 9.92
CA ALA A 613 3.44 -18.61 8.79
C ALA A 613 4.27 -18.66 7.49
N MET A 614 5.15 -17.67 7.27
CA MET A 614 6.11 -17.67 6.15
C MET A 614 6.99 -18.92 6.18
N ARG A 615 7.50 -19.29 7.36
CA ARG A 615 8.38 -20.45 7.56
C ARG A 615 7.67 -21.77 7.33
N LEU A 616 6.41 -21.89 7.73
CA LEU A 616 5.62 -23.10 7.47
C LEU A 616 5.47 -23.38 5.97
N ILE A 617 5.31 -22.35 5.14
CA ILE A 617 5.16 -22.51 3.69
C ILE A 617 6.52 -22.65 3.01
N THR A 618 7.46 -21.76 3.33
CA THR A 618 8.67 -21.55 2.52
C THR A 618 9.95 -22.10 3.15
N GLY A 619 9.92 -22.54 4.41
CA GLY A 619 11.09 -22.95 5.16
C GLY A 619 11.97 -21.79 5.67
N GLN A 620 11.60 -20.53 5.42
CA GLN A 620 12.33 -19.34 5.84
C GLN A 620 11.37 -18.22 6.32
N SER A 621 11.89 -17.17 6.95
CA SER A 621 11.05 -16.20 7.70
C SER A 621 10.89 -14.82 7.05
N ASN A 622 11.60 -14.51 5.97
CA ASN A 622 11.67 -13.18 5.39
C ASN A 622 10.82 -13.06 4.11
N MET A 623 10.44 -11.82 3.77
CA MET A 623 9.97 -11.49 2.43
C MET A 623 11.15 -11.37 1.47
N SER A 624 11.01 -11.82 0.23
CA SER A 624 12.07 -11.80 -0.78
C SER A 624 11.52 -11.76 -2.20
N ALA A 625 12.09 -10.89 -3.04
CA ALA A 625 11.77 -10.81 -4.46
C ALA A 625 12.42 -11.92 -5.31
N ALA A 626 13.30 -12.75 -4.72
CA ALA A 626 14.10 -13.74 -5.45
C ALA A 626 13.25 -14.76 -6.24
N ALA A 627 12.13 -15.21 -5.65
CA ALA A 627 11.22 -16.15 -6.30
C ALA A 627 10.53 -15.53 -7.53
N MET A 628 10.10 -14.26 -7.42
CA MET A 628 9.51 -13.51 -8.52
C MET A 628 10.54 -13.28 -9.65
N MET A 629 11.76 -12.89 -9.30
CA MET A 629 12.85 -12.74 -10.26
C MET A 629 13.20 -14.07 -10.96
N THR A 630 13.15 -15.19 -10.23
CA THR A 630 13.35 -16.53 -10.79
C THR A 630 12.24 -16.90 -11.78
N TYR A 631 10.98 -16.63 -11.43
CA TYR A 631 9.82 -16.88 -12.29
C TYR A 631 9.96 -16.16 -13.64
N PHE A 632 10.32 -14.87 -13.61
CA PHE A 632 10.42 -14.01 -14.78
C PHE A 632 11.79 -13.98 -15.45
N LYS A 633 12.78 -14.76 -14.97
CA LYS A 633 14.13 -14.76 -15.53
C LYS A 633 14.19 -14.93 -17.06
N PRO A 634 13.45 -15.87 -17.68
CA PRO A 634 13.49 -16.03 -19.13
C PRO A 634 12.99 -14.80 -19.89
N LEU A 635 11.96 -14.12 -19.35
CA LEU A 635 11.45 -12.89 -19.94
C LEU A 635 12.42 -11.73 -19.76
N LEU A 636 13.05 -11.61 -18.60
CA LEU A 636 14.07 -10.57 -18.37
C LEU A 636 15.19 -10.67 -19.40
N ASP A 637 15.70 -11.88 -19.64
CA ASP A 637 16.76 -12.11 -20.62
C ASP A 637 16.34 -11.74 -22.05
N TRP A 638 15.10 -12.10 -22.40
CA TRP A 638 14.51 -11.72 -23.69
C TRP A 638 14.34 -10.21 -23.82
N LEU A 639 13.79 -9.53 -22.80
CA LEU A 639 13.57 -8.08 -22.78
C LEU A 639 14.89 -7.31 -22.88
N VAL A 640 15.93 -7.72 -22.14
CA VAL A 640 17.25 -7.09 -22.22
C VAL A 640 17.83 -7.19 -23.63
N THR A 641 17.69 -8.36 -24.26
CA THR A 641 18.14 -8.59 -25.64
C THR A 641 17.38 -7.71 -26.62
N GLU A 642 16.05 -7.66 -26.51
CA GLU A 642 15.18 -6.92 -27.43
C GLU A 642 15.32 -5.40 -27.26
N ASN A 643 15.36 -4.91 -26.03
CA ASN A 643 15.63 -3.50 -25.74
C ASN A 643 17.04 -3.09 -26.20
N GLY A 644 18.03 -3.98 -26.04
CA GLY A 644 19.38 -3.77 -26.54
C GLY A 644 19.44 -3.66 -28.07
N ARG A 645 18.70 -4.53 -28.77
CA ARG A 645 18.57 -4.51 -30.25
C ARG A 645 17.97 -3.20 -30.76
N HIS A 646 17.03 -2.62 -30.02
CA HIS A 646 16.37 -1.36 -30.36
C HIS A 646 17.04 -0.11 -29.76
N GLY A 647 18.10 -0.27 -28.98
CA GLY A 647 18.84 0.83 -28.37
C GLY A 647 18.03 1.63 -27.34
N GLU A 648 17.10 0.98 -26.63
CA GLU A 648 16.23 1.66 -25.67
C GLU A 648 17.00 2.31 -24.52
N LYS A 649 16.52 3.48 -24.09
CA LYS A 649 16.96 4.11 -22.84
C LYS A 649 16.03 3.67 -21.72
N LEU A 650 16.53 2.80 -20.84
CA LEU A 650 15.78 2.37 -19.66
C LEU A 650 15.45 3.57 -18.75
N GLY A 651 14.26 3.51 -18.14
CA GLY A 651 13.72 4.63 -17.39
C GLY A 651 13.22 5.75 -18.29
N TRP A 652 13.03 6.93 -17.71
CA TRP A 652 12.47 8.10 -18.36
C TRP A 652 13.35 9.32 -18.05
N PRO A 653 14.58 9.40 -18.58
CA PRO A 653 15.49 10.52 -18.31
C PRO A 653 14.90 11.86 -18.73
N GLN A 654 14.00 11.89 -19.71
CA GLN A 654 13.18 13.05 -20.06
C GLN A 654 11.91 13.09 -19.21
N TYR A 655 12.07 13.06 -17.88
CA TYR A 655 10.97 12.90 -16.92
C TYR A 655 9.95 14.05 -16.93
N ASN A 656 10.34 15.25 -17.38
CA ASN A 656 9.45 16.41 -17.51
C ASN A 656 8.55 16.36 -18.75
N TRP A 657 8.73 15.40 -19.64
CA TRP A 657 7.93 15.29 -20.86
C TRP A 657 6.47 14.92 -20.53
N THR A 658 5.54 15.59 -21.21
CA THR A 658 4.11 15.25 -21.22
C THR A 658 3.55 15.43 -22.63
N PRO A 659 2.44 14.76 -23.02
CA PRO A 659 1.78 15.00 -24.30
C PRO A 659 1.40 16.48 -24.53
N ASN A 660 1.11 17.23 -23.45
CA ASN A 660 0.82 18.66 -23.52
C ASN A 660 2.06 19.51 -23.79
N SER A 661 3.20 19.23 -23.16
CA SER A 661 4.44 19.97 -23.44
C SER A 661 4.92 19.72 -24.87
N ALA A 662 4.75 18.50 -25.40
CA ALA A 662 5.07 18.18 -26.79
C ALA A 662 4.24 19.00 -27.80
N ARG A 663 2.94 19.23 -27.53
CA ARG A 663 2.10 20.10 -28.36
C ARG A 663 2.50 21.57 -28.32
N LEU A 664 3.03 22.03 -27.19
CA LEU A 664 3.52 23.40 -27.02
C LEU A 664 4.92 23.60 -27.67
N GLU A 665 5.71 22.53 -27.78
CA GLU A 665 7.05 22.50 -28.39
C GLU A 665 7.08 22.07 -29.87
N GLY A 666 5.91 21.79 -30.47
CA GLY A 666 5.80 21.55 -31.93
C GLY A 666 6.42 22.69 -32.74
N PRO A 667 6.83 22.46 -34.00
CA PRO A 667 7.74 23.35 -34.73
C PRO A 667 7.12 24.74 -34.97
N PHE A 668 7.31 25.64 -34.02
CA PHE A 668 7.15 27.07 -34.22
C PHE A 668 8.32 27.54 -35.07
N VAL A 669 8.13 27.49 -36.39
CA VAL A 669 8.89 28.33 -37.29
C VAL A 669 8.58 29.78 -36.93
N GLY A 670 9.45 30.38 -36.10
CA GLY A 670 9.66 31.83 -36.04
C GLY A 670 8.95 32.64 -34.95
N SER A 671 9.12 32.35 -33.65
CA SER A 671 8.75 33.35 -32.61
C SER A 671 9.83 33.75 -31.59
N GLY A 672 10.99 33.07 -31.51
CA GLY A 672 12.12 33.53 -30.67
C GLY A 672 11.79 33.72 -29.17
N ARG A 673 10.73 33.06 -28.68
CA ARG A 673 10.26 33.14 -27.29
C ARG A 673 10.56 31.85 -26.53
N VAL A 674 10.98 32.02 -25.29
CA VAL A 674 11.39 30.96 -24.35
C VAL A 674 10.62 31.08 -23.04
N ASN A 675 10.35 29.95 -22.40
CA ASN A 675 9.74 29.92 -21.08
C ASN A 675 10.83 30.18 -20.01
N PHE A 676 10.72 31.28 -19.27
CA PHE A 676 11.60 31.62 -18.16
C PHE A 676 10.74 31.91 -16.91
N LEU A 677 10.87 31.06 -15.89
CA LEU A 677 10.09 31.15 -14.63
C LEU A 677 8.56 31.18 -14.82
N GLY A 678 8.03 30.41 -15.76
CA GLY A 678 6.59 30.36 -16.04
C GLY A 678 6.07 31.54 -16.87
N LEU A 679 6.96 32.44 -17.31
CA LEU A 679 6.65 33.54 -18.22
C LEU A 679 7.19 33.24 -19.62
N ASN A 680 6.41 33.59 -20.64
CA ASN A 680 6.80 33.42 -22.03
C ASN A 680 7.46 34.70 -22.54
N LEU A 681 8.80 34.72 -22.59
CA LEU A 681 9.63 35.91 -22.84
C LEU A 681 10.44 35.78 -24.12
N GLU A 682 10.84 36.90 -24.73
CA GLU A 682 11.84 36.87 -25.80
C GLU A 682 13.20 36.40 -25.26
N GLU A 683 14.02 35.73 -26.08
CA GLU A 683 15.34 35.21 -25.65
C GLU A 683 16.23 36.27 -24.97
N GLN A 684 16.18 37.53 -25.43
CA GLN A 684 16.93 38.62 -24.81
C GLN A 684 16.40 38.97 -23.42
N GLN A 685 15.08 38.98 -23.24
CA GLN A 685 14.45 39.25 -21.94
C GLN A 685 14.75 38.13 -20.93
N ALA A 686 14.73 36.87 -21.37
CA ALA A 686 15.11 35.73 -20.53
C ALA A 686 16.60 35.78 -20.12
N ARG A 687 17.50 36.16 -21.04
CA ARG A 687 18.93 36.38 -20.72
C ARG A 687 19.12 37.50 -19.69
N VAL A 688 18.41 38.62 -19.84
CA VAL A 688 18.45 39.71 -18.84
C VAL A 688 17.94 39.21 -17.49
N GLY A 689 16.84 38.45 -17.48
CA GLY A 689 16.31 37.81 -16.26
C GLY A 689 17.32 36.90 -15.56
N GLN A 690 18.07 36.09 -16.32
CA GLN A 690 19.15 35.26 -15.76
C GLN A 690 20.26 36.09 -15.12
N TRP A 691 20.70 37.18 -15.75
CA TRP A 691 21.72 38.07 -15.18
C TRP A 691 21.24 38.78 -13.92
N VAL A 692 19.97 39.20 -13.87
CA VAL A 692 19.37 39.81 -12.68
C VAL A 692 19.32 38.82 -11.51
N LEU A 693 18.89 37.58 -11.76
CA LEU A 693 18.86 36.53 -10.72
C LEU A 693 20.26 36.17 -10.24
N LEU A 694 21.24 36.09 -11.14
CA LEU A 694 22.64 35.86 -10.77
C LEU A 694 23.16 36.99 -9.88
N PHE A 695 22.89 38.24 -10.25
CA PHE A 695 23.30 39.41 -9.46
C PHE A 695 22.64 39.42 -8.07
N LEU A 696 21.33 39.14 -8.00
CA LEU A 696 20.62 39.02 -6.72
C LEU A 696 21.18 37.89 -5.86
N GLY A 697 21.48 36.72 -6.45
CA GLY A 697 22.09 35.59 -5.75
C GLY A 697 23.47 35.92 -5.19
N VAL A 698 24.33 36.58 -5.98
CA VAL A 698 25.66 37.02 -5.53
C VAL A 698 25.54 38.10 -4.44
N ALA A 699 24.64 39.06 -4.58
CA ALA A 699 24.41 40.09 -3.57
C ALA A 699 23.94 39.48 -2.23
N LEU A 700 23.04 38.49 -2.28
CA LEU A 700 22.56 37.78 -1.10
C LEU A 700 23.69 36.96 -0.44
N LEU A 701 24.55 36.31 -1.24
CA LEU A 701 25.73 35.59 -0.75
C LEU A 701 26.72 36.53 -0.04
N VAL A 702 27.01 37.70 -0.62
CA VAL A 702 27.90 38.69 -0.01
C VAL A 702 27.30 39.24 1.28
N ALA A 703 26.00 39.55 1.29
CA ALA A 703 25.30 40.02 2.47
C ALA A 703 25.33 39.00 3.61
N THR A 704 25.08 37.72 3.30
CA THR A 704 25.11 36.63 4.29
C THR A 704 26.52 36.37 4.83
N LEU A 705 27.55 36.40 3.99
CA LEU A 705 28.95 36.32 4.42
C LEU A 705 29.34 37.50 5.33
N GLY A 706 28.96 38.72 4.97
CA GLY A 706 29.18 39.91 5.79
C GLY A 706 28.49 39.84 7.15
N LEU A 707 27.24 39.36 7.19
CA LEU A 707 26.49 39.16 8.43
C LEU A 707 27.14 38.09 9.31
N THR A 708 27.60 36.99 8.70
CA THR A 708 28.29 35.90 9.39
C THR A 708 29.62 36.38 9.99
N GLN A 709 30.41 37.15 9.25
CA GLN A 709 31.67 37.72 9.74
C GLN A 709 31.43 38.73 10.87
N ARG A 710 30.39 39.56 10.79
CA ARG A 710 30.01 40.50 11.85
C ARG A 710 29.57 39.77 13.11
N LEU A 711 28.74 38.73 12.98
CA LEU A 711 28.35 37.86 14.10
C LEU A 711 29.55 37.16 14.74
N PHE A 712 30.49 36.69 13.93
CA PHE A 712 31.72 36.04 14.42
C PHE A 712 32.61 37.04 15.18
N SER A 713 32.77 38.27 14.67
CA SER A 713 33.54 39.33 15.33
C SER A 713 32.93 39.77 16.67
N ILE A 714 31.60 39.90 16.75
CA ILE A 714 30.88 40.21 17.99
C ILE A 714 31.08 39.10 19.03
N ARG A 715 30.98 37.83 18.62
CA ARG A 715 31.23 36.67 19.49
C ARG A 715 32.69 36.62 19.97
N HIS A 716 33.64 36.96 19.11
CA HIS A 716 35.06 36.95 19.45
C HIS A 716 35.46 38.11 20.38
N HIS A 717 34.75 39.24 20.33
CA HIS A 717 34.94 40.34 21.28
C HIS A 717 34.32 40.06 22.67
N SER A 718 33.24 39.27 22.76
CA SER A 718 32.67 38.91 24.07
C SER A 718 33.54 37.90 24.83
N LEU A 719 34.36 37.10 24.13
CA LEU A 719 35.25 36.09 24.72
C LEU A 719 36.60 36.64 25.23
N ARG A 720 36.93 37.92 24.98
CA ARG A 720 38.19 38.56 25.41
C ARG A 720 38.01 39.66 26.47
N ARG A 721 36.97 39.59 27.30
CA ARG A 721 36.93 40.35 28.56
C ARG A 721 37.36 39.45 29.72
N PRO A 722 38.45 39.74 30.46
CA PRO A 722 38.79 39.00 31.65
C PRO A 722 37.82 39.35 32.78
N HIS A 723 37.13 38.35 33.33
CA HIS A 723 36.45 38.45 34.61
C HIS A 723 37.48 38.70 35.73
N ARG A 724 37.38 39.84 36.43
CA ARG A 724 37.89 39.98 37.80
C ARG A 724 36.71 39.86 38.77
N GLY A 725 36.74 38.81 39.60
CA GLY A 725 35.94 38.68 40.81
C GLY A 725 36.56 39.42 42.01
N PRO A 726 35.94 39.38 43.20
CA PRO A 726 35.48 40.56 43.95
C PRO A 726 36.41 40.98 45.10
N GLN A 727 36.25 42.20 45.62
CA GLN A 727 36.79 42.60 46.92
C GLN A 727 35.84 43.53 47.72
N PHE A 728 35.72 43.19 49.00
CA PHE A 728 35.09 43.92 50.11
C PHE A 728 35.78 45.26 50.43
N GLY A 729 35.05 46.23 51.01
CA GLY A 729 35.65 47.35 51.75
C GLY A 729 34.71 48.53 52.01
N SER A 730 34.62 48.92 53.28
CA SER A 730 33.78 49.93 53.94
C SER A 730 33.91 51.38 53.50
N GLU A 731 32.84 52.16 53.72
CA GLU A 731 32.72 53.44 54.48
C GLU A 731 31.54 54.28 53.93
N VAL A 732 30.49 54.53 54.71
CA VAL A 732 30.28 55.75 55.53
C VAL A 732 30.14 57.01 54.66
N GLU A 733 28.93 57.57 54.52
CA GLU A 733 28.49 58.86 55.11
C GLU A 733 27.24 59.49 54.44
N LEU A 734 26.30 59.90 55.31
CA LEU A 734 25.44 61.10 55.31
C LEU A 734 24.44 61.42 54.17
N ARG A 735 23.16 61.47 54.61
CA ARG A 735 22.15 62.57 54.47
C ARG A 735 21.99 63.21 53.07
N HIS A 736 20.80 63.35 52.50
CA HIS A 736 19.71 64.23 52.95
C HIS A 736 18.56 64.14 51.92
N SER A 737 17.34 64.29 52.43
CA SER A 737 16.07 64.65 51.76
C SER A 737 15.29 63.55 51.06
#